data_AF-A0A1H5FNN9-F1
#
_entry.id   AF-A0A1H5FNN9-F1
#
_cell.length_a   1.000
_cell.length_b   1.000
_cell.length_c   1.000
_cell.angle_alpha   90.00
_cell.angle_beta   90.00
_cell.angle_gamma   90.00
#
_symmetry.space_group_name_H-M   'P 1'
#
loop_
_entity.id
_entity.type
_entity.pdbx_description
1 polymer ?
#
loop_
_entity_poly.entity_id
_entity_poly.type
_entity_poly.pdbx_seq_one_letter_code
_entity_poly.pdbx_strand_id
1 'polypeptide(L)'
;MHSSTAAHLRRMPAIGAVVALAAGMLVAVAPAAHAASGATLPFTSVEAEAATTTGTKIGPDYTQGTLASEASGRQAVRLSSGQRVEFTLPRAADAVNLAYSVPDGQSGSLNVYVNGTKIAKSLPVTSKYSYVDTGWIAGAKTHHFFDNARLLLGRDVQAGDKVAVESTGTQVTVDVADFEQVAAAASQPAGSVSVVAKGADPSGDGDSTQAFRDAIAAAQGGTVWIPPGDYRVTSSLNGVQNVTLQGAGNWYSVVHTSRFIDQTSSSGNVHIKDFAVIGEVTERVDSSPDNFVNGSLGPNSSVSGMWLQHLKVGLWLTGNNDNLVVENSRILDTTADGLNLNGTAKGVRVRNNFLRNQGDDSLAMWSLYAPDTNSSFENNTISQPNLANGIAIYGGTDISVKNNLISDTNALGSGIAISNQKFLDPFSPLSGTITVDGNTLVRTGAMNPNWNHPMGALRVDSYDSAVNATVDITNTTITDSPYSAFEFVSGGGRGYPVRNVNVTGATVRNTGTVVVQAEAQGAATFKNVTATQVGAAGVYNCPYPANSGSFALTDGGGNSGWSSTWTDCSTWPQPGQGNPDPDPGRNLAKGRPASATGSQDVYTPGKAVDGDANSYWESANNAFPQAWTVDLGSSYAVRRLVLKLPPSAAWGARTQTITVLGSTDGSAYSTVVGSQGYRFDPATGNTATVSLPSGTNLRYLRLSVSANTGWPAGQFSEVEAYLAS
;
A
#
# COMPACT_ATOMS: atom_id res chain seq x y z
N MET A 1 -83.21 -2.36 -42.69
CA MET A 1 -84.00 -1.48 -41.82
C MET A 1 -83.08 -0.41 -41.25
N HIS A 2 -83.57 0.83 -41.26
CA HIS A 2 -82.90 2.13 -41.10
C HIS A 2 -81.80 2.22 -40.03
N SER A 3 -80.59 2.69 -40.33
CA SER A 3 -80.16 4.09 -40.60
C SER A 3 -80.25 4.99 -39.36
N SER A 4 -79.10 5.41 -38.82
CA SER A 4 -78.65 6.81 -38.90
C SER A 4 -77.42 7.08 -38.00
N THR A 5 -76.37 7.53 -38.67
CA THR A 5 -75.25 8.31 -38.15
C THR A 5 -75.69 9.71 -37.70
N ALA A 6 -75.15 10.22 -36.61
CA ALA A 6 -74.94 11.66 -36.41
C ALA A 6 -73.79 11.92 -35.43
N ALA A 7 -72.69 12.45 -35.97
CA ALA A 7 -71.64 13.10 -35.22
C ALA A 7 -71.98 14.60 -35.09
N HIS A 8 -71.68 15.22 -33.94
CA HIS A 8 -71.10 16.58 -33.87
C HIS A 8 -70.60 16.93 -32.45
N LEU A 9 -69.27 16.88 -32.32
CA LEU A 9 -68.35 17.94 -31.87
C LEU A 9 -68.54 18.74 -30.56
N ARG A 10 -67.39 18.79 -29.86
CA ARG A 10 -66.84 19.81 -28.94
C ARG A 10 -67.27 19.75 -27.47
N ARG A 11 -66.32 19.32 -26.62
CA ARG A 11 -65.56 20.17 -25.68
C ARG A 11 -64.53 19.33 -24.93
N MET A 12 -63.28 19.80 -24.88
CA MET A 12 -62.23 19.27 -24.00
C MET A 12 -62.59 19.54 -22.53
N PRO A 13 -62.45 18.57 -21.61
CA PRO A 13 -62.49 18.84 -20.19
C PRO A 13 -61.07 18.90 -19.58
N ALA A 14 -61.01 19.67 -18.50
CA ALA A 14 -59.83 20.05 -17.75
C ALA A 14 -59.08 18.86 -17.12
N ILE A 15 -57.76 19.03 -17.04
CA ILE A 15 -56.80 18.17 -16.35
C ILE A 15 -57.10 18.20 -14.85
N GLY A 16 -57.45 17.06 -14.28
CA GLY A 16 -57.44 16.80 -12.84
C GLY A 16 -56.07 16.27 -12.43
N ALA A 17 -55.39 16.98 -11.53
CA ALA A 17 -54.09 16.61 -10.99
C ALA A 17 -54.21 15.37 -10.08
N VAL A 18 -53.47 14.31 -10.40
CA VAL A 18 -53.20 13.18 -9.49
C VAL A 18 -51.79 13.36 -8.96
N VAL A 19 -51.69 13.65 -7.66
CA VAL A 19 -50.43 13.66 -6.92
C VAL A 19 -50.09 12.20 -6.61
N ALA A 20 -49.16 11.62 -7.38
CA ALA A 20 -48.53 10.35 -7.03
C ALA A 20 -47.34 10.63 -6.11
N LEU A 21 -47.44 10.19 -4.84
CA LEU A 21 -46.30 10.14 -3.91
C LEU A 21 -45.26 9.16 -4.47
N ALA A 22 -44.15 9.69 -4.98
CA ALA A 22 -42.97 8.90 -5.27
C ALA A 22 -42.29 8.51 -3.94
N ALA A 23 -42.39 7.24 -3.57
CA ALA A 23 -41.55 6.66 -2.54
C ALA A 23 -40.10 6.69 -3.04
N GLY A 24 -39.28 7.59 -2.48
CA GLY A 24 -37.86 7.63 -2.73
C GLY A 24 -37.20 6.38 -2.17
N MET A 25 -36.89 5.42 -3.03
CA MET A 25 -35.89 4.40 -2.70
C MET A 25 -34.55 5.14 -2.55
N LEU A 26 -34.09 5.33 -1.31
CA LEU A 26 -32.67 5.51 -1.06
C LEU A 26 -31.98 4.24 -1.54
N VAL A 27 -31.41 4.29 -2.74
CA VAL A 27 -30.37 3.36 -3.12
C VAL A 27 -29.19 3.70 -2.23
N ALA A 28 -29.02 2.94 -1.14
CA ALA A 28 -27.74 2.85 -0.46
C ALA A 28 -26.78 2.29 -1.51
N VAL A 29 -26.04 3.19 -2.17
CA VAL A 29 -24.90 2.80 -2.98
C VAL A 29 -23.94 2.19 -1.96
N ALA A 30 -23.88 0.86 -1.91
CA ALA A 30 -22.83 0.19 -1.17
C ALA A 30 -21.50 0.85 -1.61
N PRO A 31 -20.59 1.20 -0.70
CA PRO A 31 -19.29 1.70 -1.11
C PRO A 31 -18.75 0.70 -2.13
N ALA A 32 -18.51 1.16 -3.35
CA ALA A 32 -17.92 0.32 -4.37
C ALA A 32 -16.68 -0.31 -3.72
N ALA A 33 -16.65 -1.64 -3.64
CA ALA A 33 -15.46 -2.36 -3.22
C ALA A 33 -14.35 -1.88 -4.16
N HIS A 34 -13.45 -1.05 -3.64
CA HIS A 34 -12.30 -0.62 -4.42
C HIS A 34 -11.56 -1.90 -4.82
N ALA A 35 -11.28 -2.05 -6.12
CA ALA A 35 -10.44 -3.15 -6.58
C ALA A 35 -9.14 -3.14 -5.75
N ALA A 36 -8.65 -4.31 -5.35
CA ALA A 36 -7.40 -4.41 -4.60
C ALA A 36 -6.29 -3.68 -5.38
N SER A 37 -5.64 -2.71 -4.73
CA SER A 37 -4.47 -2.02 -5.26
C SER A 37 -3.29 -2.98 -5.42
N GLY A 38 -2.41 -2.68 -6.36
CA GLY A 38 -1.22 -3.46 -6.66
C GLY A 38 -1.39 -4.35 -7.89
N ALA A 39 -0.35 -5.14 -8.14
CA ALA A 39 -0.31 -6.09 -9.23
C ALA A 39 -1.17 -7.32 -8.94
N THR A 40 -1.85 -7.81 -9.98
CA THR A 40 -2.42 -9.15 -10.03
C THR A 40 -1.30 -10.13 -10.33
N LEU A 41 -0.90 -10.89 -9.32
CA LEU A 41 0.28 -11.76 -9.37
C LEU A 41 -0.13 -13.24 -9.33
N PRO A 42 0.60 -14.13 -10.05
CA PRO A 42 0.33 -15.57 -10.04
C PRO A 42 0.83 -16.27 -8.76
N PHE A 43 1.37 -15.50 -7.81
CA PHE A 43 1.89 -15.98 -6.54
C PHE A 43 1.19 -15.32 -5.34
N THR A 44 1.44 -15.85 -4.15
CA THR A 44 1.02 -15.23 -2.89
C THR A 44 2.16 -15.26 -1.89
N SER A 45 2.47 -14.09 -1.31
CA SER A 45 3.49 -13.92 -0.28
C SER A 45 2.94 -14.31 1.09
N VAL A 46 3.76 -14.97 1.90
CA VAL A 46 3.46 -15.33 3.30
C VAL A 46 4.64 -14.92 4.17
N GLU A 47 4.41 -13.99 5.08
CA GLU A 47 5.44 -13.47 5.99
C GLU A 47 5.91 -14.56 6.97
N ALA A 48 7.22 -14.69 7.17
CA ALA A 48 7.80 -15.75 7.99
C ALA A 48 7.44 -15.61 9.48
N GLU A 49 7.31 -14.38 9.98
CA GLU A 49 6.89 -14.10 11.35
C GLU A 49 5.42 -14.45 11.61
N ALA A 50 4.60 -14.63 10.57
CA ALA A 50 3.25 -15.15 10.68
C ALA A 50 3.21 -16.69 10.65
N ALA A 51 4.28 -17.35 10.21
CA ALA A 51 4.38 -18.80 10.09
C ALA A 51 4.82 -19.49 11.40
N THR A 52 4.66 -20.81 11.46
CA THR A 52 5.14 -21.60 12.61
C THR A 52 6.65 -21.70 12.53
N THR A 53 7.37 -21.43 13.62
CA THR A 53 8.84 -21.45 13.61
C THR A 53 9.45 -21.99 14.90
N THR A 54 10.64 -22.56 14.76
CA THR A 54 11.56 -22.92 15.86
C THR A 54 12.72 -21.94 15.99
N GLY A 55 12.81 -20.96 15.07
CA GLY A 55 13.76 -19.86 15.09
C GLY A 55 13.35 -18.71 15.99
N THR A 56 14.03 -17.57 15.85
CA THR A 56 13.79 -16.36 16.64
C THR A 56 13.22 -15.25 15.75
N LYS A 57 12.05 -14.71 16.09
CA LYS A 57 11.49 -13.53 15.40
C LYS A 57 12.35 -12.29 15.70
N ILE A 58 12.54 -11.42 14.72
CA ILE A 58 13.12 -10.08 14.87
C ILE A 58 12.09 -9.01 14.48
N GLY A 59 12.31 -7.77 14.93
CA GLY A 59 11.42 -6.64 14.64
C GLY A 59 10.08 -6.66 15.39
N PRO A 60 9.18 -5.69 15.13
CA PRO A 60 9.33 -4.65 14.10
C PRO A 60 10.33 -3.55 14.49
N ASP A 61 11.13 -3.08 13.53
CA ASP A 61 12.05 -1.93 13.70
C ASP A 61 12.10 -1.11 12.40
N TYR A 62 12.13 0.23 12.50
CA TYR A 62 12.24 1.16 11.37
C TYR A 62 13.60 1.89 11.35
N THR A 63 14.48 1.59 12.30
CA THR A 63 15.78 2.24 12.43
C THR A 63 16.62 1.98 11.18
N GLN A 64 16.98 3.04 10.47
CA GLN A 64 17.77 2.97 9.25
C GLN A 64 19.06 2.15 9.43
N GLY A 65 19.26 1.16 8.55
CA GLY A 65 20.45 0.31 8.50
C GLY A 65 20.38 -0.88 9.46
N THR A 66 19.20 -1.21 10.01
CA THR A 66 19.00 -2.45 10.76
C THR A 66 18.48 -3.54 9.84
N LEU A 67 18.76 -4.81 10.19
CA LEU A 67 18.22 -5.94 9.42
C LEU A 67 16.69 -5.97 9.45
N ALA A 68 16.06 -5.64 10.58
CA ALA A 68 14.61 -5.63 10.68
C ALA A 68 13.96 -4.49 9.87
N SER A 69 14.62 -3.33 9.70
CA SER A 69 14.06 -2.26 8.86
C SER A 69 13.91 -2.66 7.40
N GLU A 70 14.77 -3.54 6.88
CA GLU A 70 14.71 -3.98 5.48
C GLU A 70 13.88 -5.24 5.24
N ALA A 71 13.31 -5.85 6.28
CA ALA A 71 12.42 -6.99 6.14
C ALA A 71 11.00 -6.56 5.77
N SER A 72 10.30 -7.32 4.92
CA SER A 72 8.85 -7.14 4.71
C SER A 72 8.12 -7.14 6.07
N GLY A 73 7.14 -6.24 6.24
CA GLY A 73 6.45 -6.11 7.54
C GLY A 73 7.33 -5.57 8.68
N ARG A 74 8.61 -5.27 8.40
CA ARG A 74 9.66 -4.90 9.35
C ARG A 74 10.07 -6.04 10.29
N GLN A 75 9.69 -7.26 9.97
CA GLN A 75 9.87 -8.43 10.82
C GLN A 75 10.40 -9.61 10.00
N ALA A 76 11.11 -10.51 10.65
CA ALA A 76 11.62 -11.72 10.00
C ALA A 76 11.89 -12.81 11.04
N VAL A 77 12.32 -13.97 10.60
CA VAL A 77 12.64 -15.12 11.46
C VAL A 77 14.08 -15.57 11.24
N ARG A 78 14.92 -15.40 12.26
CA ARG A 78 16.30 -15.87 12.27
C ARG A 78 16.41 -17.35 12.64
N LEU A 79 17.00 -18.13 11.75
CA LEU A 79 17.23 -19.57 11.86
C LEU A 79 18.73 -19.84 12.05
N SER A 80 19.07 -20.49 13.17
CA SER A 80 20.36 -21.17 13.35
C SER A 80 20.29 -22.60 12.78
N SER A 81 21.42 -23.28 12.69
CA SER A 81 21.45 -24.68 12.23
C SER A 81 20.48 -25.57 13.03
N GLY A 82 19.66 -26.35 12.32
CA GLY A 82 18.60 -27.19 12.85
C GLY A 82 17.27 -26.47 13.13
N GLN A 83 17.20 -25.14 12.98
CA GLN A 83 15.95 -24.39 13.11
C GLN A 83 15.28 -24.20 11.75
N ARG A 84 13.96 -24.11 11.79
CA ARG A 84 13.09 -24.02 10.61
C ARG A 84 11.91 -23.07 10.80
N VAL A 85 11.39 -22.58 9.69
CA VAL A 85 10.06 -21.95 9.55
C VAL A 85 9.20 -22.80 8.63
N GLU A 86 7.92 -22.98 8.97
CA GLU A 86 6.95 -23.83 8.28
C GLU A 86 5.72 -23.01 7.89
N PHE A 87 5.59 -22.76 6.59
CA PHE A 87 4.52 -22.01 5.97
C PHE A 87 3.34 -22.93 5.67
N THR A 88 2.11 -22.44 5.90
CA THR A 88 0.89 -23.08 5.42
C THR A 88 0.46 -22.40 4.13
N LEU A 89 0.26 -23.16 3.06
CA LEU A 89 0.04 -22.59 1.74
C LEU A 89 -1.35 -21.95 1.62
N PRO A 90 -1.44 -20.72 1.09
CA PRO A 90 -2.72 -20.03 0.92
C PRO A 90 -3.45 -20.47 -0.35
N ARG A 91 -2.74 -21.04 -1.33
CA ARG A 91 -3.26 -21.49 -2.64
C ARG A 91 -2.34 -22.57 -3.22
N ALA A 92 -2.76 -23.16 -4.34
CA ALA A 92 -1.93 -24.10 -5.08
C ALA A 92 -0.63 -23.43 -5.57
N ALA A 93 0.47 -24.19 -5.53
CA ALA A 93 1.78 -23.78 -5.97
C ALA A 93 2.64 -25.00 -6.37
N ASP A 94 3.68 -24.79 -7.14
CA ASP A 94 4.73 -25.78 -7.45
C ASP A 94 6.14 -25.16 -7.36
N ALA A 95 6.21 -23.89 -6.98
CA ALA A 95 7.43 -23.11 -6.85
C ALA A 95 7.41 -22.22 -5.60
N VAL A 96 8.59 -21.92 -5.10
CA VAL A 96 8.82 -20.98 -4.01
C VAL A 96 9.91 -19.98 -4.38
N ASN A 97 9.69 -18.70 -4.07
CA ASN A 97 10.72 -17.68 -4.00
C ASN A 97 10.82 -17.19 -2.54
N LEU A 98 12.02 -17.13 -1.99
CA LEU A 98 12.25 -16.81 -0.58
C LEU A 98 13.11 -15.55 -0.50
N ALA A 99 12.61 -14.50 0.15
CA ALA A 99 13.45 -13.39 0.59
C ALA A 99 14.16 -13.78 1.90
N TYR A 100 15.46 -13.60 1.93
CA TYR A 100 16.30 -14.02 3.05
C TYR A 100 17.53 -13.14 3.21
N SER A 101 18.17 -13.20 4.36
CA SER A 101 19.49 -12.63 4.61
C SER A 101 20.38 -13.66 5.29
N VAL A 102 21.66 -13.69 4.92
CA VAL A 102 22.72 -14.43 5.63
C VAL A 102 23.82 -13.45 6.01
N PRO A 103 24.66 -13.74 7.03
CA PRO A 103 25.76 -12.85 7.40
C PRO A 103 26.69 -12.56 6.20
N ASP A 104 27.22 -11.34 6.15
CA ASP A 104 28.16 -10.93 5.10
C ASP A 104 29.37 -11.88 4.98
N GLY A 105 29.82 -12.10 3.75
CA GLY A 105 30.82 -13.09 3.36
C GLY A 105 30.40 -14.56 3.47
N GLN A 106 29.16 -14.87 3.85
CA GLN A 106 28.69 -16.26 4.02
C GLN A 106 27.73 -16.71 2.93
N SER A 107 27.72 -18.01 2.69
CA SER A 107 26.76 -18.70 1.84
C SER A 107 26.42 -20.07 2.42
N GLY A 108 25.38 -20.71 1.91
CA GLY A 108 24.93 -22.01 2.37
C GLY A 108 23.71 -22.48 1.60
N SER A 109 22.92 -23.35 2.23
CA SER A 109 21.65 -23.78 1.68
C SER A 109 20.62 -24.03 2.79
N LEU A 110 19.35 -23.90 2.41
CA LEU A 110 18.21 -24.31 3.22
C LEU A 110 17.70 -25.65 2.70
N ASN A 111 17.52 -26.61 3.61
CA ASN A 111 16.70 -27.78 3.29
C ASN A 111 15.27 -27.34 3.07
N VAL A 112 14.59 -27.94 2.09
CA VAL A 112 13.17 -27.70 1.82
C VAL A 112 12.38 -28.97 2.12
N TYR A 113 11.26 -28.82 2.81
CA TYR A 113 10.34 -29.90 3.16
C TYR A 113 8.95 -29.59 2.62
N VAL A 114 8.27 -30.61 2.10
CA VAL A 114 6.84 -30.56 1.75
C VAL A 114 6.10 -31.58 2.60
N ASN A 115 5.13 -31.13 3.39
CA ASN A 115 4.34 -31.95 4.31
C ASN A 115 5.24 -32.83 5.21
N GLY A 116 6.30 -32.23 5.76
CA GLY A 116 7.27 -32.88 6.63
C GLY A 116 8.30 -33.78 5.92
N THR A 117 8.19 -33.99 4.61
CA THR A 117 9.14 -34.80 3.83
C THR A 117 10.15 -33.90 3.13
N LYS A 118 11.45 -34.11 3.40
CA LYS A 118 12.53 -33.39 2.72
C LYS A 118 12.51 -33.68 1.22
N ILE A 119 12.57 -32.65 0.39
CA ILE A 119 12.74 -32.82 -1.07
C ILE A 119 14.22 -32.91 -1.42
N ALA A 120 14.54 -33.43 -2.61
CA ALA A 120 15.92 -33.66 -3.03
C ALA A 120 16.72 -32.36 -3.24
N LYS A 121 16.05 -31.28 -3.66
CA LYS A 121 16.67 -29.98 -3.89
C LYS A 121 16.72 -29.16 -2.60
N SER A 122 17.81 -28.42 -2.40
CA SER A 122 17.94 -27.38 -1.38
C SER A 122 17.88 -26.01 -2.04
N LEU A 123 17.48 -24.99 -1.29
CA LEU A 123 17.51 -23.61 -1.75
C LEU A 123 18.87 -22.99 -1.44
N PRO A 124 19.68 -22.56 -2.43
CA PRO A 124 20.94 -21.89 -2.16
C PRO A 124 20.69 -20.51 -1.55
N VAL A 125 21.53 -20.13 -0.59
CA VAL A 125 21.48 -18.81 0.07
C VAL A 125 22.89 -18.22 0.13
N THR A 126 23.03 -16.91 -0.09
CA THR A 126 24.31 -16.23 -0.17
C THR A 126 24.18 -14.76 0.22
N SER A 127 25.25 -14.16 0.74
CA SER A 127 25.35 -12.70 0.92
C SER A 127 25.97 -11.99 -0.27
N LYS A 128 26.37 -12.72 -1.33
CA LYS A 128 27.15 -12.19 -2.46
C LYS A 128 26.55 -10.93 -3.08
N TYR A 129 25.22 -10.86 -3.16
CA TYR A 129 24.49 -9.77 -3.79
C TYR A 129 23.92 -8.78 -2.78
N SER A 130 24.24 -8.93 -1.49
CA SER A 130 23.74 -8.13 -0.37
C SER A 130 24.83 -7.20 0.19
N TYR A 131 24.48 -6.37 1.17
CA TYR A 131 25.41 -5.49 1.90
C TYR A 131 26.06 -4.43 1.00
N VAL A 132 25.22 -3.64 0.32
CA VAL A 132 25.66 -2.60 -0.61
C VAL A 132 25.96 -1.30 0.14
N ASP A 133 27.10 -0.67 -0.20
CA ASP A 133 27.49 0.65 0.27
C ASP A 133 27.39 1.69 -0.85
N THR A 134 26.76 2.83 -0.55
CA THR A 134 26.60 3.96 -1.49
C THR A 134 27.05 5.27 -0.86
N GLY A 135 28.29 5.31 -0.33
CA GLY A 135 28.79 6.44 0.48
C GLY A 135 28.78 7.82 -0.19
N TRP A 136 28.58 7.93 -1.51
CA TRP A 136 28.38 9.20 -2.22
C TRP A 136 26.94 9.73 -2.11
N ILE A 137 25.98 8.91 -1.71
CA ILE A 137 24.61 9.30 -1.39
C ILE A 137 24.57 9.78 0.05
N ALA A 138 24.42 11.10 0.24
CA ALA A 138 24.39 11.70 1.56
C ALA A 138 23.30 11.06 2.44
N GLY A 139 23.69 10.62 3.64
CA GLY A 139 22.79 10.02 4.62
C GLY A 139 22.48 8.54 4.41
N ALA A 140 22.93 7.92 3.31
CA ALA A 140 22.83 6.47 3.15
C ALA A 140 23.74 5.74 4.15
N LYS A 141 23.34 4.52 4.50
CA LYS A 141 24.13 3.55 5.27
C LYS A 141 24.30 2.29 4.41
N THR A 142 25.13 1.34 4.86
CA THR A 142 25.08 -0.02 4.31
C THR A 142 23.64 -0.53 4.36
N HIS A 143 23.20 -1.12 3.26
CA HIS A 143 21.82 -1.52 3.03
C HIS A 143 21.78 -2.74 2.11
N HIS A 144 20.59 -3.12 1.62
CA HIS A 144 20.40 -4.25 0.71
C HIS A 144 20.78 -5.58 1.40
N PHE A 145 20.29 -5.78 2.63
CA PHE A 145 20.67 -6.93 3.46
C PHE A 145 20.02 -8.24 3.03
N PHE A 146 18.90 -8.15 2.32
CA PHE A 146 18.16 -9.31 1.83
C PHE A 146 18.55 -9.63 0.37
N ASP A 147 18.21 -10.84 -0.03
CA ASP A 147 18.30 -11.38 -1.38
C ASP A 147 17.12 -12.35 -1.62
N ASN A 148 16.77 -12.62 -2.87
CA ASN A 148 15.72 -13.58 -3.22
C ASN A 148 16.29 -14.86 -3.86
N ALA A 149 15.98 -16.02 -3.28
CA ALA A 149 16.32 -17.31 -3.87
C ALA A 149 15.06 -18.07 -4.29
N ARG A 150 15.08 -18.69 -5.47
CA ARG A 150 13.93 -19.39 -6.04
C ARG A 150 14.16 -20.87 -6.33
N LEU A 151 13.10 -21.68 -6.21
CA LEU A 151 13.14 -23.13 -6.42
C LEU A 151 11.80 -23.69 -6.93
N LEU A 152 11.84 -24.48 -8.01
CA LEU A 152 10.74 -25.38 -8.38
C LEU A 152 10.74 -26.61 -7.44
N LEU A 153 9.61 -26.86 -6.77
CA LEU A 153 9.41 -27.95 -5.81
C LEU A 153 9.40 -29.34 -6.47
N GLY A 154 9.14 -29.38 -7.79
CA GLY A 154 9.04 -30.61 -8.58
C GLY A 154 7.78 -31.43 -8.30
N ARG A 155 6.78 -30.81 -7.67
CA ARG A 155 5.43 -31.34 -7.42
C ARG A 155 4.48 -30.17 -7.14
N ASP A 156 3.20 -30.36 -7.44
CA ASP A 156 2.16 -29.44 -7.01
C ASP A 156 1.86 -29.65 -5.51
N VAL A 157 1.64 -28.54 -4.83
CA VAL A 157 1.16 -28.43 -3.45
C VAL A 157 -0.12 -27.59 -3.46
N GLN A 158 -1.02 -27.84 -2.52
CA GLN A 158 -2.36 -27.25 -2.46
C GLN A 158 -2.50 -26.27 -1.29
N ALA A 159 -3.60 -25.50 -1.27
CA ALA A 159 -3.95 -24.71 -0.10
C ALA A 159 -4.05 -25.63 1.15
N GLY A 160 -3.41 -25.22 2.25
CA GLY A 160 -3.32 -26.00 3.49
C GLY A 160 -2.14 -26.96 3.57
N ASP A 161 -1.47 -27.29 2.46
CA ASP A 161 -0.19 -28.00 2.52
C ASP A 161 0.87 -27.16 3.22
N LYS A 162 1.92 -27.84 3.71
CA LYS A 162 3.00 -27.22 4.46
C LYS A 162 4.31 -27.26 3.69
N VAL A 163 4.94 -26.11 3.54
CA VAL A 163 6.32 -26.01 3.04
C VAL A 163 7.19 -25.43 4.15
N ALA A 164 8.26 -26.13 4.52
CA ALA A 164 9.21 -25.65 5.52
C ALA A 164 10.60 -25.46 4.91
N VAL A 165 11.30 -24.44 5.39
CA VAL A 165 12.73 -24.23 5.12
C VAL A 165 13.52 -24.32 6.42
N GLU A 166 14.64 -25.02 6.39
CA GLU A 166 15.47 -25.33 7.56
C GLU A 166 16.94 -25.03 7.27
N SER A 167 17.59 -24.28 8.16
CA SER A 167 19.03 -24.06 8.10
C SER A 167 19.79 -25.30 8.55
N THR A 168 20.82 -25.70 7.79
CA THR A 168 21.68 -26.85 8.13
C THR A 168 23.10 -26.47 8.51
N GLY A 169 23.43 -25.18 8.54
CA GLY A 169 24.79 -24.71 8.80
C GLY A 169 24.85 -23.20 8.97
N THR A 170 24.74 -22.47 7.85
CA THR A 170 24.76 -21.01 7.81
C THR A 170 23.50 -20.43 8.46
N GLN A 171 23.65 -19.45 9.34
CA GLN A 171 22.49 -18.73 9.89
C GLN A 171 21.73 -18.05 8.75
N VAL A 172 20.40 -18.20 8.72
CA VAL A 172 19.55 -17.55 7.72
C VAL A 172 18.43 -16.79 8.42
N THR A 173 18.28 -15.51 8.11
CA THR A 173 17.10 -14.73 8.47
C THR A 173 16.12 -14.81 7.32
N VAL A 174 14.98 -15.47 7.54
CA VAL A 174 13.93 -15.66 6.53
C VAL A 174 12.88 -14.55 6.71
N ASP A 175 12.63 -13.80 5.65
CA ASP A 175 11.70 -12.68 5.62
C ASP A 175 10.31 -13.13 5.15
N VAL A 176 10.18 -13.39 3.85
CA VAL A 176 8.90 -13.71 3.22
C VAL A 176 9.07 -14.82 2.17
N ALA A 177 8.06 -15.68 2.05
CA ALA A 177 8.01 -16.71 1.02
C ALA A 177 6.86 -16.45 0.03
N ASP A 178 7.17 -16.38 -1.25
CA ASP A 178 6.20 -16.30 -2.34
C ASP A 178 5.94 -17.70 -2.90
N PHE A 179 4.69 -18.15 -2.87
CA PHE A 179 4.27 -19.44 -3.42
C PHE A 179 3.53 -19.25 -4.75
N GLU A 180 4.02 -19.85 -5.82
CA GLU A 180 3.53 -19.68 -7.19
C GLU A 180 3.15 -21.01 -7.82
N GLN A 181 2.05 -21.03 -8.58
CA GLN A 181 1.78 -22.09 -9.55
C GLN A 181 2.34 -21.67 -10.90
N VAL A 182 3.50 -22.21 -11.25
CA VAL A 182 4.19 -21.92 -12.50
C VAL A 182 3.55 -22.71 -13.63
N ALA A 183 3.27 -22.05 -14.75
CA ALA A 183 2.79 -22.73 -15.94
C ALA A 183 3.90 -23.60 -16.53
N ALA A 184 3.57 -24.76 -17.10
CA ALA A 184 4.55 -25.59 -17.78
C ALA A 184 5.32 -24.83 -18.87
N ALA A 185 6.58 -25.20 -19.10
CA ALA A 185 7.44 -24.57 -20.09
C ALA A 185 6.77 -24.51 -21.47
N ALA A 186 6.72 -23.32 -22.06
CA ALA A 186 6.13 -23.13 -23.38
C ALA A 186 6.96 -23.82 -24.47
N SER A 187 6.28 -24.25 -25.53
CA SER A 187 6.93 -24.81 -26.72
C SER A 187 7.36 -23.73 -27.70
N GLN A 188 8.38 -24.02 -28.51
CA GLN A 188 8.85 -23.13 -29.56
C GLN A 188 7.71 -22.69 -30.51
N PRO A 189 7.48 -21.37 -30.72
CA PRO A 189 6.53 -20.88 -31.69
C PRO A 189 6.91 -21.26 -33.12
N ALA A 190 5.91 -21.61 -33.94
CA ALA A 190 6.13 -21.92 -35.36
C ALA A 190 6.77 -20.73 -36.09
N GLY A 191 7.78 -20.99 -36.92
CA GLY A 191 8.50 -19.96 -37.68
C GLY A 191 9.51 -19.14 -36.89
N SER A 192 9.68 -19.39 -35.59
CA SER A 192 10.71 -18.73 -34.78
C SER A 192 12.12 -19.27 -35.04
N VAL A 193 13.14 -18.45 -34.81
CA VAL A 193 14.55 -18.82 -34.89
C VAL A 193 15.09 -19.11 -33.49
N SER A 194 15.47 -20.35 -33.20
CA SER A 194 16.06 -20.69 -31.91
C SER A 194 17.50 -20.17 -31.78
N VAL A 195 17.84 -19.63 -30.61
CA VAL A 195 19.22 -19.27 -30.25
C VAL A 195 20.14 -20.50 -30.24
N VAL A 196 19.65 -21.69 -29.83
CA VAL A 196 20.42 -22.95 -29.85
C VAL A 196 20.70 -23.39 -31.28
N ALA A 197 19.75 -23.19 -32.21
CA ALA A 197 19.98 -23.43 -33.64
C ALA A 197 21.02 -22.48 -34.26
N LYS A 198 21.36 -21.38 -33.55
CA LYS A 198 22.45 -20.46 -33.88
C LYS A 198 23.72 -20.69 -33.05
N GLY A 199 23.77 -21.76 -32.26
CA GLY A 199 24.95 -22.16 -31.49
C GLY A 199 25.00 -21.65 -30.06
N ALA A 200 23.89 -21.12 -29.51
CA ALA A 200 23.83 -20.79 -28.09
C ALA A 200 23.96 -22.05 -27.23
N ASP A 201 24.68 -21.96 -26.12
CA ASP A 201 24.90 -23.05 -25.19
C ASP A 201 23.87 -22.96 -24.04
N PRO A 202 22.91 -23.90 -23.96
CA PRO A 202 21.87 -23.90 -22.93
C PRO A 202 22.34 -24.44 -21.57
N SER A 203 23.62 -24.85 -21.43
CA SER A 203 24.19 -25.24 -20.15
C SER A 203 24.70 -24.05 -19.32
N GLY A 204 24.92 -22.91 -19.96
CA GLY A 204 25.48 -21.70 -19.35
C GLY A 204 27.02 -21.66 -19.35
N ASP A 205 27.69 -22.75 -19.73
CA ASP A 205 29.15 -22.82 -19.71
C ASP A 205 29.79 -21.94 -20.79
N GLY A 206 29.26 -21.96 -22.02
CA GLY A 206 29.71 -21.19 -23.17
C GLY A 206 29.06 -19.81 -23.30
N ASP A 207 29.76 -18.88 -23.95
CA ASP A 207 29.20 -17.57 -24.29
C ASP A 207 28.23 -17.66 -25.47
N SER A 208 26.99 -17.27 -25.23
CA SER A 208 25.88 -17.28 -26.19
C SER A 208 25.64 -15.93 -26.87
N THR A 209 26.41 -14.87 -26.56
CA THR A 209 26.19 -13.53 -27.13
C THR A 209 26.09 -13.53 -28.65
N GLN A 210 27.03 -14.19 -29.36
CA GLN A 210 27.01 -14.17 -30.83
C GLN A 210 25.82 -14.94 -31.40
N ALA A 211 25.45 -16.07 -30.79
CA ALA A 211 24.29 -16.84 -31.21
C ALA A 211 22.97 -16.05 -31.06
N PHE A 212 22.84 -15.25 -29.99
CA PHE A 212 21.71 -14.33 -29.83
C PHE A 212 21.69 -13.26 -30.94
N ARG A 213 22.83 -12.64 -31.25
CA ARG A 213 22.95 -11.65 -32.34
C ARG A 213 22.57 -12.25 -33.69
N ASP A 214 23.04 -13.45 -33.98
CA ASP A 214 22.75 -14.15 -35.24
C ASP A 214 21.28 -14.58 -35.33
N ALA A 215 20.65 -14.93 -34.21
CA ALA A 215 19.23 -15.22 -34.16
C ALA A 215 18.39 -13.96 -34.39
N ILE A 216 18.75 -12.84 -33.76
CA ILE A 216 18.09 -11.54 -33.95
C ILE A 216 18.17 -11.07 -35.39
N ALA A 217 19.34 -11.19 -36.02
CA ALA A 217 19.54 -10.84 -37.42
C ALA A 217 18.69 -11.73 -38.35
N ALA A 218 18.57 -13.03 -38.04
CA ALA A 218 17.80 -13.98 -38.83
C ALA A 218 16.27 -13.88 -38.62
N ALA A 219 15.82 -13.27 -37.53
CA ALA A 219 14.40 -13.20 -37.14
C ALA A 219 13.82 -11.79 -37.21
N GLN A 220 14.36 -10.91 -38.05
CA GLN A 220 13.79 -9.57 -38.28
C GLN A 220 12.33 -9.66 -38.76
N GLY A 221 11.43 -8.94 -38.08
CA GLY A 221 9.98 -9.00 -38.24
C GLY A 221 9.33 -10.24 -37.62
N GLY A 222 10.09 -11.11 -36.96
CA GLY A 222 9.66 -12.38 -36.42
C GLY A 222 10.04 -12.58 -34.95
N THR A 223 10.24 -13.85 -34.57
CA THR A 223 10.52 -14.25 -33.19
C THR A 223 11.83 -15.02 -33.08
N VAL A 224 12.70 -14.59 -32.19
CA VAL A 224 13.79 -15.39 -31.64
C VAL A 224 13.24 -16.21 -30.48
N TRP A 225 13.49 -17.51 -30.50
CA TRP A 225 13.13 -18.43 -29.44
C TRP A 225 14.32 -18.77 -28.54
N ILE A 226 14.13 -18.65 -27.24
CA ILE A 226 15.08 -19.04 -26.19
C ILE A 226 14.49 -20.28 -25.50
N PRO A 227 14.96 -21.50 -25.81
CA PRO A 227 14.49 -22.72 -25.14
C PRO A 227 14.73 -22.68 -23.62
N PRO A 228 14.18 -23.65 -22.85
CA PRO A 228 14.62 -23.87 -21.47
C PRO A 228 16.13 -24.14 -21.41
N GLY A 229 16.80 -23.51 -20.44
CA GLY A 229 18.25 -23.60 -20.26
C GLY A 229 18.83 -22.32 -19.64
N ASP A 230 20.12 -22.39 -19.35
CA ASP A 230 20.93 -21.30 -18.84
C ASP A 230 21.84 -20.79 -19.96
N TYR A 231 21.87 -19.47 -20.19
CA TYR A 231 22.57 -18.87 -21.33
C TYR A 231 23.45 -17.73 -20.85
N ARG A 232 24.77 -17.91 -20.86
CA ARG A 232 25.70 -16.84 -20.51
C ARG A 232 25.86 -15.86 -21.67
N VAL A 233 25.68 -14.57 -21.43
CA VAL A 233 25.84 -13.48 -22.42
C VAL A 233 26.83 -12.47 -21.86
N THR A 234 28.03 -12.40 -22.45
CA THR A 234 29.14 -11.61 -21.88
C THR A 234 29.21 -10.17 -22.35
N SER A 235 28.58 -9.87 -23.49
CA SER A 235 28.54 -8.51 -24.06
C SER A 235 27.11 -8.14 -24.46
N SER A 236 26.82 -6.84 -24.38
CA SER A 236 25.51 -6.29 -24.72
C SER A 236 25.08 -6.63 -26.14
N LEU A 237 23.76 -6.79 -26.29
CA LEU A 237 23.07 -6.83 -27.56
C LEU A 237 22.75 -5.39 -27.98
N ASN A 238 23.05 -5.09 -29.24
CA ASN A 238 22.84 -3.77 -29.83
C ASN A 238 22.13 -3.96 -31.18
N GLY A 239 21.49 -2.90 -31.69
CA GLY A 239 20.71 -2.99 -32.92
C GLY A 239 19.48 -3.89 -32.78
N VAL A 240 18.97 -4.06 -31.55
CA VAL A 240 17.76 -4.82 -31.26
C VAL A 240 16.57 -3.99 -31.70
N GLN A 241 15.93 -4.42 -32.76
CA GLN A 241 14.80 -3.73 -33.39
C GLN A 241 13.98 -4.71 -34.20
N ASN A 242 12.68 -4.42 -34.36
CA ASN A 242 11.74 -5.18 -35.18
C ASN A 242 11.83 -6.70 -34.93
N VAL A 243 11.79 -7.12 -33.68
CA VAL A 243 11.99 -8.52 -33.29
C VAL A 243 11.32 -8.83 -31.96
N THR A 244 10.77 -10.03 -31.84
CA THR A 244 10.37 -10.60 -30.55
C THR A 244 11.48 -11.50 -30.01
N LEU A 245 11.93 -11.30 -28.78
CA LEU A 245 12.74 -12.25 -28.01
C LEU A 245 11.81 -12.98 -27.04
N GLN A 246 11.57 -14.28 -27.26
CA GLN A 246 10.63 -15.06 -26.46
C GLN A 246 11.30 -16.27 -25.83
N GLY A 247 11.15 -16.43 -24.51
CA GLY A 247 11.51 -17.65 -23.79
C GLY A 247 10.36 -18.61 -23.52
N ALA A 248 10.68 -19.71 -22.85
CA ALA A 248 9.72 -20.74 -22.45
C ALA A 248 8.98 -20.45 -21.13
N GLY A 249 9.21 -19.29 -20.53
CA GLY A 249 8.79 -18.90 -19.19
C GLY A 249 10.02 -18.54 -18.34
N ASN A 250 9.87 -17.54 -17.48
CA ASN A 250 10.98 -16.98 -16.69
C ASN A 250 11.55 -17.91 -15.60
N TRP A 251 10.91 -19.05 -15.34
CA TRP A 251 11.45 -20.14 -14.51
C TRP A 251 12.28 -21.16 -15.31
N TYR A 252 12.24 -21.11 -16.65
CA TYR A 252 12.82 -22.13 -17.53
C TYR A 252 13.93 -21.62 -18.43
N SER A 253 13.74 -20.44 -19.04
CA SER A 253 14.74 -19.80 -19.90
C SER A 253 15.45 -18.72 -19.09
N VAL A 254 16.74 -18.89 -18.81
CA VAL A 254 17.51 -18.00 -17.94
C VAL A 254 18.74 -17.50 -18.69
N VAL A 255 18.84 -16.18 -18.85
CA VAL A 255 20.01 -15.53 -19.42
C VAL A 255 20.84 -14.94 -18.28
N HIS A 256 22.11 -15.30 -18.24
CA HIS A 256 23.07 -14.83 -17.24
C HIS A 256 23.90 -13.69 -17.82
N THR A 257 23.61 -12.46 -17.41
CA THR A 257 24.34 -11.26 -17.85
C THR A 257 24.04 -10.06 -16.96
N SER A 258 25.06 -9.23 -16.72
CA SER A 258 24.90 -7.93 -16.06
C SER A 258 24.64 -6.79 -17.05
N ARG A 259 24.66 -7.05 -18.37
CA ARG A 259 24.46 -6.01 -19.39
C ARG A 259 23.84 -6.61 -20.66
N PHE A 260 22.50 -6.71 -20.68
CA PHE A 260 21.80 -7.43 -21.74
C PHE A 260 21.61 -6.60 -23.02
N ILE A 261 20.87 -5.48 -22.97
CA ILE A 261 20.69 -4.56 -24.11
C ILE A 261 21.27 -3.19 -23.74
N ASP A 262 22.12 -2.64 -24.62
CA ASP A 262 22.66 -1.29 -24.45
C ASP A 262 22.76 -0.54 -25.78
N GLN A 263 21.78 0.32 -26.05
CA GLN A 263 21.69 1.03 -27.31
C GLN A 263 20.96 2.36 -27.16
N THR A 264 21.45 3.41 -27.81
CA THR A 264 20.86 4.76 -27.71
C THR A 264 19.67 5.00 -28.64
N SER A 265 19.47 4.13 -29.63
CA SER A 265 18.35 4.20 -30.57
C SER A 265 17.94 2.82 -31.08
N SER A 266 16.67 2.71 -31.46
CA SER A 266 16.08 1.54 -32.12
C SER A 266 14.92 2.00 -33.00
N SER A 267 14.65 1.30 -34.09
CA SER A 267 13.45 1.55 -34.90
C SER A 267 12.15 1.08 -34.23
N GLY A 268 12.22 0.42 -33.07
CA GLY A 268 11.06 -0.01 -32.29
C GLY A 268 10.56 -1.39 -32.65
N ASN A 269 9.33 -1.68 -32.24
CA ASN A 269 8.68 -3.00 -32.37
C ASN A 269 9.56 -4.13 -31.79
N VAL A 270 10.16 -3.88 -30.63
CA VAL A 270 10.92 -4.88 -29.86
C VAL A 270 10.00 -5.46 -28.79
N HIS A 271 9.86 -6.79 -28.77
CA HIS A 271 9.02 -7.46 -27.77
C HIS A 271 9.86 -8.48 -27.01
N ILE A 272 10.19 -8.19 -25.75
CA ILE A 272 11.01 -9.07 -24.89
C ILE A 272 10.07 -9.77 -23.91
N LYS A 273 9.99 -11.10 -23.94
CA LYS A 273 9.02 -11.79 -23.09
C LYS A 273 9.38 -13.20 -22.63
N ASP A 274 8.88 -13.56 -21.46
CA ASP A 274 8.82 -14.93 -20.94
C ASP A 274 10.20 -15.59 -20.71
N PHE A 275 11.20 -14.84 -20.26
CA PHE A 275 12.48 -15.40 -19.76
C PHE A 275 13.02 -14.59 -18.57
N ALA A 276 14.04 -15.13 -17.91
CA ALA A 276 14.76 -14.43 -16.86
C ALA A 276 16.06 -13.81 -17.38
N VAL A 277 16.43 -12.66 -16.84
CA VAL A 277 17.79 -12.11 -16.92
C VAL A 277 18.29 -11.95 -15.49
N ILE A 278 19.34 -12.70 -15.15
CA ILE A 278 19.96 -12.68 -13.83
C ILE A 278 21.40 -12.24 -14.02
N GLY A 279 21.76 -11.14 -13.39
CA GLY A 279 23.11 -10.58 -13.44
C GLY A 279 24.01 -11.09 -12.33
N GLU A 280 25.18 -10.47 -12.26
CA GLU A 280 26.20 -10.73 -11.23
C GLU A 280 26.62 -9.43 -10.54
N VAL A 281 25.74 -8.41 -10.55
CA VAL A 281 26.01 -7.10 -9.95
C VAL A 281 25.92 -7.18 -8.44
N THR A 282 26.96 -6.72 -7.75
CA THR A 282 27.11 -6.78 -6.28
C THR A 282 27.34 -5.41 -5.64
N GLU A 283 27.40 -4.37 -6.47
CA GLU A 283 27.66 -2.99 -6.07
C GLU A 283 26.84 -2.05 -6.94
N ARG A 284 26.75 -0.79 -6.53
CA ARG A 284 26.17 0.26 -7.38
C ARG A 284 27.30 1.08 -7.97
N VAL A 285 27.50 1.01 -9.28
CA VAL A 285 28.44 1.87 -10.00
C VAL A 285 27.65 2.75 -10.96
N ASP A 286 27.39 4.00 -10.57
CA ASP A 286 26.50 4.89 -11.32
C ASP A 286 26.95 5.11 -12.78
N SER A 287 28.27 5.13 -13.02
CA SER A 287 28.87 5.31 -14.35
C SER A 287 28.84 4.05 -15.23
N SER A 288 28.52 2.89 -14.67
CA SER A 288 28.49 1.61 -15.40
C SER A 288 27.06 1.25 -15.84
N PRO A 289 26.82 0.87 -17.11
CA PRO A 289 25.49 0.49 -17.60
C PRO A 289 25.17 -0.98 -17.29
N ASP A 290 25.35 -1.42 -16.04
CA ASP A 290 25.15 -2.80 -15.60
C ASP A 290 23.65 -3.13 -15.43
N ASN A 291 22.90 -2.99 -16.52
CA ASN A 291 21.44 -3.01 -16.55
C ASN A 291 20.91 -4.13 -17.46
N PHE A 292 19.65 -4.52 -17.28
CA PHE A 292 18.98 -5.36 -18.28
C PHE A 292 18.73 -4.58 -19.57
N VAL A 293 18.12 -3.39 -19.49
CA VAL A 293 18.01 -2.47 -20.63
C VAL A 293 18.63 -1.14 -20.27
N ASN A 294 19.56 -0.69 -21.11
CA ASN A 294 20.15 0.65 -21.06
C ASN A 294 19.87 1.38 -22.39
N GLY A 295 19.12 2.47 -22.33
CA GLY A 295 18.82 3.30 -23.50
C GLY A 295 17.42 3.10 -24.10
N SER A 296 17.34 2.79 -25.40
CA SER A 296 16.12 2.85 -26.20
C SER A 296 15.74 1.50 -26.78
N LEU A 297 14.50 1.06 -26.52
CA LEU A 297 13.84 -0.05 -27.23
C LEU A 297 13.07 0.44 -28.47
N GLY A 298 13.01 1.75 -28.69
CA GLY A 298 12.26 2.36 -29.78
C GLY A 298 10.74 2.36 -29.53
N PRO A 299 9.96 2.93 -30.45
CA PRO A 299 8.52 3.06 -30.30
C PRO A 299 7.78 1.71 -30.39
N ASN A 300 6.62 1.63 -29.75
CA ASN A 300 5.69 0.48 -29.78
C ASN A 300 6.32 -0.86 -29.38
N SER A 301 7.30 -0.80 -28.49
CA SER A 301 7.97 -1.97 -27.92
C SER A 301 7.25 -2.47 -26.66
N SER A 302 7.58 -3.67 -26.21
CA SER A 302 7.07 -4.22 -24.96
C SER A 302 8.08 -5.10 -24.23
N VAL A 303 8.01 -5.11 -22.90
CA VAL A 303 8.73 -6.03 -22.01
C VAL A 303 7.71 -6.71 -21.11
N SER A 304 7.59 -8.04 -21.17
CA SER A 304 6.54 -8.74 -20.41
C SER A 304 6.90 -10.12 -19.87
N GLY A 305 6.35 -10.50 -18.72
CA GLY A 305 6.57 -11.84 -18.15
C GLY A 305 8.02 -12.10 -17.73
N MET A 306 8.80 -11.05 -17.47
CA MET A 306 10.24 -11.17 -17.19
C MET A 306 10.51 -11.45 -15.71
N TRP A 307 11.65 -12.08 -15.43
CA TRP A 307 12.27 -12.09 -14.11
C TRP A 307 13.63 -11.40 -14.22
N LEU A 308 13.81 -10.25 -13.59
CA LEU A 308 15.03 -9.45 -13.63
C LEU A 308 15.64 -9.41 -12.23
N GLN A 309 16.92 -9.77 -12.10
CA GLN A 309 17.56 -9.89 -10.79
C GLN A 309 19.07 -9.65 -10.85
N HIS A 310 19.66 -9.15 -9.76
CA HIS A 310 21.12 -8.94 -9.60
C HIS A 310 21.72 -8.04 -10.68
N LEU A 311 21.01 -6.95 -10.97
CA LEU A 311 21.41 -5.89 -11.90
C LEU A 311 21.61 -4.58 -11.12
N LYS A 312 22.23 -3.58 -11.73
CA LYS A 312 22.20 -2.22 -11.16
C LYS A 312 20.81 -1.62 -11.30
N VAL A 313 20.33 -1.52 -12.54
CA VAL A 313 18.96 -1.09 -12.86
C VAL A 313 18.30 -2.14 -13.74
N GLY A 314 17.02 -2.43 -13.52
CA GLY A 314 16.27 -3.27 -14.45
C GLY A 314 16.18 -2.60 -15.83
N LEU A 315 15.52 -1.45 -15.91
CA LEU A 315 15.39 -0.68 -17.14
C LEU A 315 15.75 0.79 -16.93
N TRP A 316 16.91 1.21 -17.43
CA TRP A 316 17.29 2.63 -17.51
C TRP A 316 16.98 3.14 -18.91
N LEU A 317 15.85 3.81 -19.07
CA LEU A 317 15.28 4.14 -20.37
C LEU A 317 15.55 5.60 -20.73
N THR A 318 16.18 5.82 -21.88
CA THR A 318 16.41 7.14 -22.48
C THR A 318 16.13 7.11 -23.98
N GLY A 319 16.01 8.29 -24.58
CA GLY A 319 15.71 8.41 -26.01
C GLY A 319 14.26 8.00 -26.33
N ASN A 320 14.03 7.54 -27.56
CA ASN A 320 12.67 7.20 -28.00
C ASN A 320 12.23 5.85 -27.43
N ASN A 321 11.20 5.86 -26.58
CA ASN A 321 10.50 4.68 -26.08
C ASN A 321 8.98 4.88 -26.18
N ASP A 322 8.52 5.62 -27.19
CA ASP A 322 7.11 6.02 -27.31
C ASP A 322 6.18 4.79 -27.27
N ASN A 323 5.14 4.86 -26.45
CA ASN A 323 4.15 3.80 -26.24
C ASN A 323 4.72 2.45 -25.75
N LEU A 324 5.92 2.43 -25.14
CA LEU A 324 6.46 1.23 -24.50
C LEU A 324 5.50 0.72 -23.41
N VAL A 325 5.29 -0.60 -23.39
CA VAL A 325 4.57 -1.27 -22.30
C VAL A 325 5.54 -2.20 -21.55
N VAL A 326 5.71 -1.98 -20.24
CA VAL A 326 6.46 -2.88 -19.34
C VAL A 326 5.46 -3.50 -18.37
N GLU A 327 5.20 -4.80 -18.49
CA GLU A 327 4.13 -5.44 -17.73
C GLU A 327 4.41 -6.85 -17.23
N ASN A 328 3.68 -7.28 -16.20
CA ASN A 328 3.69 -8.66 -15.72
C ASN A 328 5.09 -9.20 -15.38
N SER A 329 6.02 -8.32 -15.00
CA SER A 329 7.42 -8.67 -14.75
C SER A 329 7.75 -8.58 -13.26
N ARG A 330 8.80 -9.31 -12.86
CA ARG A 330 9.39 -9.27 -11.53
C ARG A 330 10.76 -8.59 -11.62
N ILE A 331 11.00 -7.59 -10.79
CA ILE A 331 12.28 -6.87 -10.70
C ILE A 331 12.73 -6.97 -9.26
N LEU A 332 13.78 -7.74 -9.00
CA LEU A 332 14.22 -8.11 -7.66
C LEU A 332 15.69 -7.77 -7.49
N ASP A 333 16.10 -7.42 -6.28
CA ASP A 333 17.52 -7.35 -5.88
C ASP A 333 18.39 -6.55 -6.86
N THR A 334 17.96 -5.32 -7.15
CA THR A 334 18.73 -4.38 -7.98
C THR A 334 19.46 -3.39 -7.09
N THR A 335 20.72 -3.08 -7.41
CA THR A 335 21.54 -2.20 -6.54
C THR A 335 21.22 -0.71 -6.67
N ALA A 336 20.37 -0.34 -7.62
CA ALA A 336 19.73 0.97 -7.77
C ALA A 336 18.24 0.78 -8.16
N ASP A 337 17.70 1.66 -8.99
CA ASP A 337 16.29 1.67 -9.41
C ASP A 337 15.84 0.35 -10.03
N GLY A 338 14.54 0.03 -9.91
CA GLY A 338 13.94 -1.05 -10.68
C GLY A 338 13.77 -0.65 -12.16
N LEU A 339 13.14 0.49 -12.39
CA LEU A 339 12.97 1.10 -13.71
C LEU A 339 12.98 2.63 -13.59
N ASN A 340 13.69 3.29 -14.51
CA ASN A 340 13.72 4.74 -14.62
C ASN A 340 13.41 5.18 -16.06
N LEU A 341 12.35 5.99 -16.22
CA LEU A 341 12.11 6.77 -17.44
C LEU A 341 12.91 8.06 -17.33
N ASN A 342 14.14 8.06 -17.83
CA ASN A 342 15.04 9.20 -17.73
C ASN A 342 14.88 10.14 -18.93
N GLY A 343 13.69 10.72 -19.01
CA GLY A 343 13.33 11.74 -19.98
C GLY A 343 12.92 11.21 -21.35
N THR A 344 12.24 12.07 -22.10
CA THR A 344 11.77 11.80 -23.48
C THR A 344 10.68 10.73 -23.60
N ALA A 345 10.28 10.04 -22.53
CA ALA A 345 9.28 8.98 -22.60
C ALA A 345 7.89 9.56 -22.92
N LYS A 346 7.20 9.00 -23.92
CA LYS A 346 5.84 9.43 -24.30
C LYS A 346 4.87 8.27 -24.31
N GLY A 347 3.79 8.35 -23.54
CA GLY A 347 2.77 7.31 -23.54
C GLY A 347 3.24 5.96 -22.98
N VAL A 348 4.34 5.94 -22.21
CA VAL A 348 4.89 4.71 -21.64
C VAL A 348 3.99 4.22 -20.51
N ARG A 349 3.71 2.92 -20.46
CA ARG A 349 2.90 2.29 -19.42
C ARG A 349 3.69 1.21 -18.71
N VAL A 350 3.98 1.41 -17.42
CA VAL A 350 4.61 0.40 -16.57
C VAL A 350 3.54 -0.12 -15.62
N ARG A 351 3.10 -1.37 -15.83
CA ARG A 351 1.95 -1.89 -15.11
C ARG A 351 2.00 -3.34 -14.69
N ASN A 352 1.31 -3.67 -13.61
CA ASN A 352 1.18 -5.06 -13.16
C ASN A 352 2.53 -5.75 -12.92
N ASN A 353 3.54 -4.99 -12.48
CA ASN A 353 4.87 -5.51 -12.13
C ASN A 353 4.99 -5.69 -10.62
N PHE A 354 5.85 -6.63 -10.22
CA PHE A 354 6.26 -6.83 -8.84
C PHE A 354 7.72 -6.41 -8.66
N LEU A 355 7.97 -5.58 -7.66
CA LEU A 355 9.29 -5.03 -7.35
C LEU A 355 9.59 -5.27 -5.87
N ARG A 356 10.75 -5.86 -5.58
CA ARG A 356 11.24 -6.03 -4.20
C ARG A 356 12.74 -5.80 -4.11
N ASN A 357 13.20 -5.15 -3.03
CA ASN A 357 14.62 -4.99 -2.71
C ASN A 357 15.39 -4.19 -3.77
N GLN A 358 14.89 -3.01 -4.13
CA GLN A 358 15.57 -2.06 -5.02
C GLN A 358 16.49 -1.15 -4.17
N GLY A 359 17.71 -0.88 -4.64
CA GLY A 359 18.70 -0.05 -3.96
C GLY A 359 18.50 1.46 -4.11
N ASP A 360 17.41 1.89 -4.74
CA ASP A 360 16.95 3.27 -4.88
C ASP A 360 15.45 3.28 -5.23
N ASP A 361 14.96 4.33 -5.88
CA ASP A 361 13.60 4.45 -6.40
C ASP A 361 13.14 3.20 -7.15
N SER A 362 12.10 2.52 -6.66
CA SER A 362 11.68 1.27 -7.32
C SER A 362 11.17 1.53 -8.74
N LEU A 363 10.36 2.58 -8.90
CA LEU A 363 9.96 3.13 -10.20
C LEU A 363 10.15 4.64 -10.21
N ALA A 364 10.89 5.15 -11.18
CA ALA A 364 11.15 6.57 -11.34
C ALA A 364 10.78 7.10 -12.73
N MET A 365 10.26 8.32 -12.77
CA MET A 365 10.32 9.16 -13.96
C MET A 365 11.19 10.36 -13.63
N TRP A 366 12.26 10.56 -14.40
CA TRP A 366 13.15 11.69 -14.25
C TRP A 366 13.21 12.43 -15.58
N SER A 367 12.48 13.55 -15.66
CA SER A 367 12.32 14.34 -16.88
C SER A 367 13.54 15.23 -17.21
N LEU A 368 14.71 14.59 -17.27
CA LEU A 368 15.96 15.15 -17.75
C LEU A 368 15.97 15.19 -19.28
N TYR A 369 16.60 16.21 -19.87
CA TYR A 369 16.67 16.47 -21.32
C TYR A 369 15.36 16.89 -21.99
N ALA A 370 14.26 16.16 -21.74
CA ALA A 370 12.93 16.43 -22.25
C ALA A 370 11.86 15.86 -21.29
N PRO A 371 10.65 16.44 -21.23
CA PRO A 371 9.62 15.96 -20.32
C PRO A 371 9.15 14.55 -20.70
N ASP A 372 9.07 13.68 -19.71
CA ASP A 372 8.22 12.50 -19.80
C ASP A 372 6.78 12.99 -19.89
N THR A 373 5.99 12.43 -20.80
CA THR A 373 4.68 12.98 -21.16
C THR A 373 3.64 11.89 -21.36
N ASN A 374 2.47 12.02 -20.73
CA ASN A 374 1.36 11.05 -20.84
C ASN A 374 1.77 9.61 -20.46
N SER A 375 2.77 9.45 -19.60
CA SER A 375 3.26 8.15 -19.13
C SER A 375 2.62 7.80 -17.79
N SER A 376 2.53 6.50 -17.51
CA SER A 376 1.86 6.01 -16.30
C SER A 376 2.51 4.81 -15.63
N PHE A 377 2.42 4.80 -14.30
CA PHE A 377 2.74 3.67 -13.43
C PHE A 377 1.45 3.15 -12.79
N GLU A 378 1.02 1.95 -13.20
CA GLU A 378 -0.33 1.45 -12.91
C GLU A 378 -0.32 0.04 -12.31
N ASN A 379 -1.03 -0.20 -11.21
CA ASN A 379 -1.21 -1.55 -10.66
C ASN A 379 0.12 -2.27 -10.37
N ASN A 380 1.18 -1.57 -9.94
CA ASN A 380 2.43 -2.23 -9.53
C ASN A 380 2.40 -2.54 -8.03
N THR A 381 3.06 -3.62 -7.63
CA THR A 381 3.32 -3.93 -6.21
C THR A 381 4.80 -3.74 -5.94
N ILE A 382 5.13 -2.87 -4.99
CA ILE A 382 6.48 -2.51 -4.57
C ILE A 382 6.64 -2.82 -3.08
N SER A 383 7.75 -3.46 -2.71
CA SER A 383 8.09 -3.78 -1.33
C SER A 383 9.57 -3.52 -1.09
N GLN A 384 9.91 -2.80 -0.02
CA GLN A 384 11.30 -2.65 0.43
C GLN A 384 12.27 -2.05 -0.61
N PRO A 385 12.07 -0.81 -1.09
CA PRO A 385 13.21 -0.02 -1.57
C PRO A 385 14.14 0.28 -0.37
N ASN A 386 15.43 -0.03 -0.50
CA ASN A 386 16.40 0.07 0.58
C ASN A 386 16.68 1.52 1.01
N LEU A 387 16.53 2.45 0.06
CA LEU A 387 16.57 3.89 0.27
C LEU A 387 15.70 4.58 -0.79
N ALA A 388 15.45 5.88 -0.64
CA ALA A 388 14.60 6.67 -1.54
C ALA A 388 13.15 6.17 -1.57
N ASN A 389 12.50 6.12 -2.73
CA ASN A 389 11.05 6.05 -2.84
C ASN A 389 10.54 4.71 -3.39
N GLY A 390 9.28 4.40 -3.10
CA GLY A 390 8.58 3.38 -3.89
C GLY A 390 8.38 3.86 -5.34
N ILE A 391 7.71 5.01 -5.48
CA ILE A 391 7.54 5.68 -6.78
C ILE A 391 8.00 7.13 -6.67
N ALA A 392 8.82 7.58 -7.62
CA ALA A 392 9.24 8.97 -7.73
C ALA A 392 8.95 9.57 -9.11
N ILE A 393 8.26 10.72 -9.13
CA ILE A 393 8.02 11.52 -10.32
C ILE A 393 8.78 12.83 -10.17
N TYR A 394 9.92 12.94 -10.84
CA TYR A 394 10.74 14.15 -10.91
C TYR A 394 10.44 14.88 -12.21
N GLY A 395 9.54 15.87 -12.13
CA GLY A 395 9.12 16.63 -13.30
C GLY A 395 8.17 15.88 -14.24
N GLY A 396 8.06 16.37 -15.48
CA GLY A 396 7.22 15.76 -16.51
C GLY A 396 5.82 16.36 -16.63
N THR A 397 5.05 15.87 -17.61
CA THR A 397 3.78 16.45 -18.04
C THR A 397 2.69 15.40 -18.15
N ASP A 398 1.53 15.65 -17.55
CA ASP A 398 0.36 14.77 -17.67
C ASP A 398 0.64 13.31 -17.25
N ILE A 399 1.27 13.15 -16.09
CA ILE A 399 1.73 11.85 -15.55
C ILE A 399 0.65 11.21 -14.67
N SER A 400 0.55 9.88 -14.69
CA SER A 400 -0.38 9.10 -13.87
C SER A 400 0.32 8.06 -13.00
N VAL A 401 0.00 8.03 -11.70
CA VAL A 401 0.42 7.01 -10.74
C VAL A 401 -0.84 6.40 -10.14
N LYS A 402 -1.23 5.20 -10.59
CA LYS A 402 -2.56 4.63 -10.33
C LYS A 402 -2.53 3.25 -9.72
N ASN A 403 -3.34 3.03 -8.69
CA ASN A 403 -3.67 1.71 -8.16
C ASN A 403 -2.44 0.88 -7.75
N ASN A 404 -1.34 1.52 -7.34
CA ASN A 404 -0.14 0.80 -6.90
C ASN A 404 -0.25 0.41 -5.43
N LEU A 405 0.36 -0.72 -5.04
CA LEU A 405 0.58 -1.10 -3.65
C LEU A 405 2.06 -0.90 -3.33
N ILE A 406 2.37 -0.05 -2.36
CA ILE A 406 3.76 0.28 -2.00
C ILE A 406 3.91 0.06 -0.51
N SER A 407 4.84 -0.81 -0.14
CA SER A 407 5.05 -1.17 1.25
C SER A 407 6.50 -1.01 1.65
N ASP A 408 6.67 -0.64 2.92
CA ASP A 408 7.93 -0.77 3.63
C ASP A 408 9.12 0.04 3.05
N THR A 409 8.94 1.34 2.81
CA THR A 409 10.04 2.21 2.34
C THR A 409 11.00 2.63 3.47
N ASN A 410 12.22 3.01 3.12
CA ASN A 410 13.26 3.37 4.09
C ASN A 410 13.65 4.86 3.99
N ALA A 411 14.73 5.24 4.68
CA ALA A 411 15.25 6.61 4.71
C ALA A 411 15.51 7.17 3.30
N LEU A 412 15.58 8.50 3.21
CA LEU A 412 15.79 9.27 1.97
C LEU A 412 14.60 9.32 1.00
N GLY A 413 13.46 8.68 1.31
CA GLY A 413 12.24 8.91 0.55
C GLY A 413 10.92 8.55 1.21
N SER A 414 9.92 8.39 0.35
CA SER A 414 8.49 8.25 0.64
C SER A 414 7.94 7.00 -0.06
N GLY A 415 6.69 6.63 0.24
CA GLY A 415 5.96 5.70 -0.63
C GLY A 415 5.83 6.27 -2.04
N ILE A 416 5.30 7.49 -2.16
CA ILE A 416 5.21 8.23 -3.42
C ILE A 416 5.81 9.63 -3.26
N ALA A 417 6.63 10.04 -4.21
CA ALA A 417 7.17 11.39 -4.32
C ALA A 417 6.75 12.05 -5.63
N ILE A 418 6.07 13.20 -5.54
CA ILE A 418 5.78 14.08 -6.68
C ILE A 418 6.64 15.33 -6.52
N SER A 419 7.72 15.44 -7.29
CA SER A 419 8.81 16.35 -6.98
C SER A 419 9.30 17.18 -8.18
N ASN A 420 9.74 18.40 -7.87
CA ASN A 420 10.51 19.28 -8.73
C ASN A 420 12.01 19.29 -8.36
N GLN A 421 12.51 18.25 -7.68
CA GLN A 421 13.94 18.03 -7.47
C GLN A 421 14.58 17.64 -8.81
N LYS A 422 15.50 18.47 -9.28
CA LYS A 422 16.04 18.33 -10.64
C LYS A 422 17.19 17.33 -10.74
N PHE A 423 18.02 17.28 -9.69
CA PHE A 423 19.35 16.67 -9.64
C PHE A 423 20.37 17.24 -10.66
N LEU A 424 20.04 17.25 -11.95
CA LEU A 424 20.84 17.78 -13.06
C LEU A 424 20.00 18.66 -13.99
N ASP A 425 20.68 19.40 -14.87
CA ASP A 425 20.07 20.19 -15.96
C ASP A 425 20.47 19.61 -17.34
N PRO A 426 19.65 19.82 -18.40
CA PRO A 426 18.38 20.52 -18.39
C PRO A 426 17.23 19.63 -17.87
N PHE A 427 16.42 20.17 -16.96
CA PHE A 427 15.30 19.50 -16.32
C PHE A 427 13.96 20.13 -16.71
N SER A 428 12.92 19.31 -16.89
CA SER A 428 11.56 19.76 -17.17
C SER A 428 10.67 19.60 -15.94
N PRO A 429 10.36 20.68 -15.19
CA PRO A 429 9.52 20.63 -14.00
C PRO A 429 8.11 20.10 -14.29
N LEU A 430 7.41 19.71 -13.22
CA LEU A 430 6.03 19.24 -13.25
C LEU A 430 5.14 20.26 -13.97
N SER A 431 4.39 19.78 -14.97
CA SER A 431 3.41 20.58 -15.71
C SER A 431 2.17 19.77 -16.07
N GLY A 432 1.12 20.45 -16.55
CA GLY A 432 -0.17 19.79 -16.83
C GLY A 432 -0.84 19.26 -15.56
N THR A 433 -1.34 18.02 -15.62
CA THR A 433 -2.00 17.36 -14.49
C THR A 433 -1.27 16.09 -14.06
N ILE A 434 -0.84 16.04 -12.81
CA ILE A 434 -0.27 14.85 -12.19
C ILE A 434 -1.39 14.14 -11.42
N THR A 435 -1.78 12.96 -11.89
CA THR A 435 -2.88 12.17 -11.32
C THR A 435 -2.31 11.06 -10.43
N VAL A 436 -2.61 11.08 -9.14
CA VAL A 436 -2.20 10.06 -8.15
C VAL A 436 -3.46 9.42 -7.56
N ASP A 437 -3.94 8.33 -8.17
CA ASP A 437 -5.27 7.78 -7.88
C ASP A 437 -5.22 6.33 -7.36
N GLY A 438 -6.00 6.01 -6.33
CA GLY A 438 -6.26 4.63 -5.90
C GLY A 438 -5.06 3.87 -5.31
N ASN A 439 -3.96 4.56 -4.96
CA ASN A 439 -2.75 3.93 -4.43
C ASN A 439 -2.92 3.53 -2.96
N THR A 440 -2.29 2.42 -2.56
CA THR A 440 -2.20 1.99 -1.16
C THR A 440 -0.75 2.02 -0.70
N LEU A 441 -0.49 2.74 0.39
CA LEU A 441 0.82 2.92 1.00
C LEU A 441 0.80 2.31 2.40
N VAL A 442 1.64 1.31 2.64
CA VAL A 442 1.69 0.57 3.91
C VAL A 442 3.07 0.72 4.54
N ARG A 443 3.15 1.27 5.75
CA ARG A 443 4.42 1.44 6.47
C ARG A 443 5.48 2.20 5.66
N THR A 444 5.05 3.25 4.94
CA THR A 444 5.92 4.08 4.11
C THR A 444 6.16 5.47 4.71
N GLY A 445 7.27 6.09 4.31
CA GLY A 445 7.85 7.27 4.96
C GLY A 445 8.90 6.88 6.00
N ALA A 446 9.87 7.76 6.25
CA ALA A 446 11.00 7.48 7.14
C ALA A 446 11.70 8.77 7.60
N MET A 447 12.52 8.68 8.65
CA MET A 447 13.39 9.79 9.04
C MET A 447 14.40 10.09 7.91
N ASN A 448 14.52 11.36 7.51
CA ASN A 448 15.62 11.78 6.65
C ASN A 448 16.83 12.14 7.54
N PRO A 449 17.93 11.37 7.52
CA PRO A 449 19.09 11.67 8.36
C PRO A 449 19.81 12.97 7.96
N ASN A 450 19.60 13.47 6.74
CA ASN A 450 20.21 14.73 6.28
C ASN A 450 19.44 15.95 6.78
N TRP A 451 18.11 15.86 6.81
CA TRP A 451 17.26 17.00 7.18
C TRP A 451 16.93 17.03 8.68
N ASN A 452 17.18 15.92 9.38
CA ASN A 452 16.81 15.72 10.78
C ASN A 452 15.31 15.92 11.03
N HIS A 453 14.49 15.62 10.01
CA HIS A 453 13.04 15.53 10.08
C HIS A 453 12.53 14.44 9.13
N PRO A 454 11.33 13.88 9.37
CA PRO A 454 10.84 12.75 8.59
C PRO A 454 10.21 13.15 7.27
N MET A 455 10.31 12.25 6.29
CA MET A 455 9.49 12.25 5.08
C MET A 455 8.23 11.41 5.30
N GLY A 456 7.12 11.89 4.76
CA GLY A 456 5.81 11.25 4.86
C GLY A 456 5.61 10.10 3.86
N ALA A 457 4.46 9.43 3.98
CA ALA A 457 4.05 8.36 3.07
C ALA A 457 3.93 8.83 1.62
N LEU A 458 3.33 10.00 1.41
CA LEU A 458 3.19 10.66 0.11
C LEU A 458 3.61 12.11 0.23
N ARG A 459 4.63 12.53 -0.53
CA ARG A 459 5.10 13.91 -0.55
C ARG A 459 4.86 14.61 -1.88
N VAL A 460 4.52 15.90 -1.82
CA VAL A 460 4.64 16.84 -2.94
C VAL A 460 5.74 17.84 -2.60
N ASP A 461 6.78 17.89 -3.43
CA ASP A 461 8.03 18.55 -3.11
C ASP A 461 8.43 19.59 -4.16
N SER A 462 8.32 20.86 -3.80
CA SER A 462 8.82 21.98 -4.61
C SER A 462 10.30 22.24 -4.32
N TYR A 463 11.16 21.27 -4.65
CA TYR A 463 12.57 21.29 -4.25
C TYR A 463 13.40 22.38 -4.95
N ASP A 464 13.54 22.32 -6.29
CA ASP A 464 14.32 23.29 -7.08
C ASP A 464 13.44 24.34 -7.78
N SER A 465 12.12 24.14 -7.81
CA SER A 465 11.17 25.09 -8.38
C SER A 465 9.76 24.91 -7.82
N ALA A 466 8.93 25.95 -7.96
CA ALA A 466 7.52 25.92 -7.58
C ALA A 466 6.75 24.79 -8.27
N VAL A 467 5.88 24.11 -7.55
CA VAL A 467 4.91 23.18 -8.16
C VAL A 467 3.71 23.99 -8.63
N ASN A 468 3.60 24.16 -9.96
CA ASN A 468 2.49 24.86 -10.60
C ASN A 468 1.55 23.91 -11.38
N ALA A 469 1.95 22.66 -11.62
CA ALA A 469 1.07 21.63 -12.14
C ALA A 469 -0.14 21.42 -11.21
N THR A 470 -1.25 20.93 -11.77
CA THR A 470 -2.33 20.39 -10.93
C THR A 470 -1.88 19.03 -10.40
N VAL A 471 -1.96 18.82 -9.09
CA VAL A 471 -1.64 17.53 -8.47
C VAL A 471 -2.90 17.00 -7.79
N ASP A 472 -3.54 16.04 -8.42
CA ASP A 472 -4.78 15.43 -7.92
C ASP A 472 -4.46 14.09 -7.27
N ILE A 473 -4.59 14.04 -5.95
CA ILE A 473 -4.38 12.84 -5.12
C ILE A 473 -5.76 12.32 -4.71
N THR A 474 -6.18 11.20 -5.26
CA THR A 474 -7.54 10.67 -5.08
C THR A 474 -7.55 9.23 -4.60
N ASN A 475 -8.50 8.89 -3.72
CA ASN A 475 -8.76 7.52 -3.28
C ASN A 475 -7.54 6.78 -2.68
N THR A 476 -6.56 7.52 -2.13
CA THR A 476 -5.34 6.95 -1.57
C THR A 476 -5.60 6.34 -0.19
N THR A 477 -5.13 5.12 0.03
CA THR A 477 -5.11 4.49 1.35
C THR A 477 -3.70 4.55 1.94
N ILE A 478 -3.56 5.09 3.15
CA ILE A 478 -2.28 5.15 3.88
C ILE A 478 -2.49 4.42 5.22
N THR A 479 -1.69 3.39 5.47
CA THR A 479 -1.81 2.55 6.68
C THR A 479 -0.45 2.37 7.34
N ASP A 480 -0.40 2.55 8.65
CA ASP A 480 0.78 2.30 9.50
C ASP A 480 2.03 3.10 9.10
N SER A 481 1.87 4.31 8.55
CA SER A 481 3.04 5.19 8.29
C SER A 481 3.77 5.47 9.60
N PRO A 482 5.10 5.24 9.69
CA PRO A 482 5.85 5.47 10.92
C PRO A 482 5.93 6.94 11.32
N TYR A 483 5.76 7.86 10.36
CA TYR A 483 5.73 9.31 10.57
C TYR A 483 4.42 9.91 10.04
N SER A 484 4.49 10.84 9.08
CA SER A 484 3.33 11.56 8.54
C SER A 484 2.71 10.87 7.34
N ALA A 485 1.43 11.14 7.07
CA ALA A 485 0.73 10.58 5.91
C ALA A 485 1.00 11.39 4.63
N PHE A 486 0.59 12.67 4.62
CA PHE A 486 0.83 13.60 3.52
C PHE A 486 1.85 14.65 3.91
N GLU A 487 2.82 14.90 3.04
CA GLU A 487 3.88 15.90 3.24
C GLU A 487 3.88 16.93 2.09
N PHE A 488 3.98 18.21 2.43
CA PHE A 488 4.14 19.30 1.48
C PHE A 488 5.36 20.11 1.84
N VAL A 489 6.41 20.00 1.04
CA VAL A 489 7.75 20.45 1.44
C VAL A 489 8.46 21.17 0.29
N SER A 490 9.40 22.06 0.63
CA SER A 490 10.40 22.56 -0.30
C SER A 490 11.74 22.02 0.17
N GLY A 491 12.03 20.77 -0.19
CA GLY A 491 13.08 19.96 0.43
C GLY A 491 14.48 20.58 0.34
N GLY A 492 14.73 21.40 -0.70
CA GLY A 492 15.98 22.14 -0.86
C GLY A 492 16.14 23.35 0.08
N GLY A 493 15.17 23.65 0.95
CA GLY A 493 15.22 24.77 1.89
C GLY A 493 15.07 26.15 1.25
N ARG A 494 14.65 26.21 -0.02
CA ARG A 494 14.53 27.46 -0.79
C ARG A 494 13.18 28.13 -0.65
N GLY A 495 12.20 27.46 -0.05
CA GLY A 495 10.87 28.01 0.20
C GLY A 495 10.08 28.21 -1.09
N TYR A 496 10.25 27.36 -2.10
CA TYR A 496 9.36 27.41 -3.26
C TYR A 496 7.93 26.98 -2.86
N PRO A 497 6.91 27.48 -3.55
CA PRO A 497 5.53 27.16 -3.21
C PRO A 497 5.07 25.81 -3.79
N VAL A 498 4.28 25.10 -3.00
CA VAL A 498 3.44 23.97 -3.42
C VAL A 498 2.01 24.48 -3.65
N ARG A 499 1.52 24.42 -4.89
CA ARG A 499 0.21 24.94 -5.29
C ARG A 499 -0.60 23.89 -6.04
N ASN A 500 -1.89 24.15 -6.19
CA ASN A 500 -2.81 23.37 -7.04
C ASN A 500 -2.89 21.89 -6.64
N VAL A 501 -2.79 21.60 -5.34
CA VAL A 501 -2.89 20.23 -4.81
C VAL A 501 -4.29 19.98 -4.27
N ASN A 502 -4.93 18.91 -4.74
CA ASN A 502 -6.22 18.44 -4.26
C ASN A 502 -6.09 17.03 -3.71
N VAL A 503 -6.47 16.81 -2.45
CA VAL A 503 -6.52 15.49 -1.82
C VAL A 503 -7.99 15.13 -1.58
N THR A 504 -8.50 14.10 -2.27
CA THR A 504 -9.91 13.70 -2.18
C THR A 504 -10.10 12.22 -1.90
N GLY A 505 -10.92 11.87 -0.90
CA GLY A 505 -11.34 10.49 -0.65
C GLY A 505 -10.28 9.58 -0.04
N ALA A 506 -9.29 10.15 0.65
CA ALA A 506 -8.22 9.35 1.26
C ALA A 506 -8.64 8.68 2.57
N THR A 507 -8.12 7.48 2.82
CA THR A 507 -8.25 6.77 4.10
C THR A 507 -6.89 6.67 4.76
N VAL A 508 -6.76 7.20 5.97
CA VAL A 508 -5.52 7.22 6.75
C VAL A 508 -5.72 6.45 8.05
N ARG A 509 -4.85 5.48 8.35
CA ARG A 509 -4.94 4.62 9.53
C ARG A 509 -3.60 4.50 10.22
N ASN A 510 -3.58 4.69 11.54
CA ASN A 510 -2.43 4.42 12.39
C ASN A 510 -1.16 5.18 11.94
N THR A 511 -1.30 6.47 11.64
CA THR A 511 -0.18 7.33 11.25
C THR A 511 0.60 7.74 12.50
N GLY A 512 1.91 7.53 12.51
CA GLY A 512 2.75 7.72 13.69
C GLY A 512 2.80 9.15 14.22
N THR A 513 2.79 10.16 13.34
CA THR A 513 2.80 11.58 13.73
C THR A 513 1.53 12.31 13.28
N VAL A 514 1.53 12.87 12.08
CA VAL A 514 0.47 13.77 11.60
C VAL A 514 -0.13 13.33 10.28
N VAL A 515 -1.42 13.64 10.07
CA VAL A 515 -2.06 13.38 8.77
C VAL A 515 -1.48 14.30 7.71
N VAL A 516 -1.28 15.58 8.03
CA VAL A 516 -0.68 16.57 7.13
C VAL A 516 0.54 17.20 7.77
N GLN A 517 1.70 17.07 7.13
CA GLN A 517 2.94 17.76 7.45
C GLN A 517 3.19 18.82 6.38
N ALA A 518 2.85 20.07 6.67
CA ALA A 518 2.98 21.21 5.77
C ALA A 518 4.19 22.08 6.19
N GLU A 519 5.17 22.15 5.29
CA GLU A 519 6.49 22.73 5.49
C GLU A 519 6.90 23.69 4.38
N ALA A 520 6.22 23.63 3.22
CA ALA A 520 6.33 24.63 2.17
C ALA A 520 5.36 25.80 2.40
N GLN A 521 5.58 26.93 1.74
CA GLN A 521 4.50 27.90 1.49
C GLN A 521 3.56 27.39 0.38
N GLY A 522 2.34 27.91 0.30
CA GLY A 522 1.41 27.60 -0.78
C GLY A 522 0.02 27.18 -0.28
N ALA A 523 -0.60 26.20 -0.94
CA ALA A 523 -1.96 25.77 -0.59
C ALA A 523 -2.29 24.35 -1.06
N ALA A 524 -3.15 23.68 -0.28
CA ALA A 524 -3.78 22.42 -0.66
C ALA A 524 -5.25 22.37 -0.19
N THR A 525 -6.08 21.66 -0.94
CA THR A 525 -7.49 21.40 -0.58
C THR A 525 -7.68 19.94 -0.19
N PHE A 526 -8.33 19.67 0.93
CA PHE A 526 -8.62 18.33 1.43
C PHE A 526 -10.12 18.09 1.47
N LYS A 527 -10.60 16.98 0.92
CA LYS A 527 -12.02 16.61 0.89
C LYS A 527 -12.21 15.12 1.15
N ASN A 528 -13.21 14.75 1.94
CA ASN A 528 -13.53 13.34 2.23
C ASN A 528 -12.33 12.52 2.74
N VAL A 529 -11.40 13.13 3.48
CA VAL A 529 -10.26 12.43 4.07
C VAL A 529 -10.63 11.94 5.47
N THR A 530 -10.62 10.63 5.65
CA THR A 530 -10.92 9.99 6.95
C THR A 530 -9.64 9.47 7.57
N ALA A 531 -9.33 9.92 8.78
CA ALA A 531 -8.18 9.46 9.55
C ALA A 531 -8.61 8.76 10.85
N THR A 532 -7.89 7.72 11.25
CA THR A 532 -8.10 7.03 12.52
C THR A 532 -6.75 6.68 13.16
N GLN A 533 -6.68 6.74 14.49
CA GLN A 533 -5.46 6.44 15.27
C GLN A 533 -4.27 7.30 14.81
N VAL A 534 -4.45 8.62 14.83
CA VAL A 534 -3.37 9.57 14.50
C VAL A 534 -2.48 9.74 15.73
N GLY A 535 -1.16 9.59 15.56
CA GLY A 535 -0.19 9.42 16.65
C GLY A 535 0.44 10.68 17.22
N ALA A 536 0.08 11.88 16.72
CA ALA A 536 0.39 13.16 17.37
C ALA A 536 -0.73 14.21 17.18
N ALA A 537 -0.96 14.67 15.94
CA ALA A 537 -1.94 15.70 15.62
C ALA A 537 -2.47 15.54 14.20
N GLY A 538 -3.61 16.15 13.87
CA GLY A 538 -4.09 16.15 12.49
C GLY A 538 -3.12 16.86 11.53
N VAL A 539 -2.63 18.03 11.95
CA VAL A 539 -1.84 18.93 11.11
C VAL A 539 -0.60 19.42 11.85
N TYR A 540 0.56 19.34 11.21
CA TYR A 540 1.72 20.19 11.47
C TYR A 540 1.82 21.18 10.32
N ASN A 541 1.78 22.49 10.58
CA ASN A 541 1.82 23.52 9.53
C ASN A 541 2.81 24.61 9.95
N CYS A 542 4.07 24.39 9.61
CA CYS A 542 5.20 25.22 10.02
C CYS A 542 6.12 25.45 8.82
N PRO A 543 5.74 26.34 7.88
CA PRO A 543 6.51 26.55 6.66
C PRO A 543 7.93 27.07 6.92
N TYR A 544 8.89 26.57 6.15
CA TYR A 544 10.28 27.02 6.16
C TYR A 544 10.77 27.36 4.73
N PRO A 545 11.87 28.12 4.58
CA PRO A 545 12.55 28.91 5.62
C PRO A 545 11.65 30.04 6.14
N ALA A 546 12.01 30.64 7.28
CA ALA A 546 11.26 31.75 7.85
C ALA A 546 11.03 32.87 6.81
N ASN A 547 9.82 33.44 6.79
CA ASN A 547 9.37 34.46 5.85
C ASN A 547 9.19 34.00 4.39
N SER A 548 9.21 32.70 4.10
CA SER A 548 8.89 32.19 2.76
C SER A 548 7.43 32.42 2.39
N GLY A 549 6.51 32.31 3.36
CA GLY A 549 5.07 32.48 3.17
C GLY A 549 4.29 31.64 4.18
N SER A 550 2.99 31.47 3.94
CA SER A 550 2.13 30.57 4.71
C SER A 550 1.63 29.42 3.84
N PHE A 551 1.19 28.32 4.47
CA PHE A 551 0.51 27.22 3.79
C PHE A 551 -0.98 27.24 4.13
N ALA A 552 -1.83 27.50 3.14
CA ALA A 552 -3.28 27.50 3.30
C ALA A 552 -3.84 26.08 3.14
N LEU A 553 -4.42 25.54 4.22
CA LEU A 553 -5.17 24.29 4.18
C LEU A 553 -6.65 24.59 4.06
N THR A 554 -7.25 24.20 2.93
CA THR A 554 -8.69 24.38 2.69
C THR A 554 -9.43 23.08 2.99
N ASP A 555 -10.37 23.13 3.93
CA ASP A 555 -11.32 22.04 4.17
C ASP A 555 -12.46 22.11 3.12
N GLY A 556 -12.43 21.18 2.17
CA GLY A 556 -13.45 21.01 1.13
C GLY A 556 -14.68 20.20 1.57
N GLY A 557 -14.77 19.82 2.85
CA GLY A 557 -15.88 19.07 3.44
C GLY A 557 -15.66 17.55 3.48
N GLY A 558 -16.34 16.88 4.44
CA GLY A 558 -16.30 15.42 4.60
C GLY A 558 -15.04 14.86 5.27
N ASN A 559 -14.14 15.73 5.73
CA ASN A 559 -12.95 15.32 6.48
C ASN A 559 -13.32 14.89 7.91
N SER A 560 -12.68 13.84 8.44
CA SER A 560 -12.96 13.38 9.81
C SER A 560 -11.75 12.70 10.47
N GLY A 561 -11.60 12.90 11.78
CA GLY A 561 -10.60 12.21 12.60
C GLY A 561 -9.21 12.87 12.68
N TRP A 562 -9.04 14.08 12.13
CA TRP A 562 -7.75 14.80 12.09
C TRP A 562 -7.89 16.34 12.16
N SER A 563 -8.83 16.86 12.95
CA SER A 563 -9.06 18.31 13.07
C SER A 563 -8.11 19.03 14.03
N SER A 564 -7.21 18.31 14.72
CA SER A 564 -6.24 18.93 15.64
C SER A 564 -5.03 19.49 14.89
N THR A 565 -4.40 20.50 15.47
CA THR A 565 -3.18 21.12 14.93
C THR A 565 -2.10 21.11 16.00
N TRP A 566 -0.88 20.75 15.60
CA TRP A 566 0.31 20.91 16.40
C TRP A 566 0.65 22.40 16.53
N THR A 567 0.63 22.93 17.75
CA THR A 567 0.70 24.37 18.00
C THR A 567 2.11 24.92 18.14
N ASP A 568 3.09 24.06 18.41
CA ASP A 568 4.48 24.47 18.67
C ASP A 568 5.40 24.14 17.50
N CYS A 569 5.53 25.07 16.56
CA CYS A 569 6.44 24.94 15.42
C CYS A 569 7.94 24.93 15.79
N SER A 570 8.30 25.13 17.07
CA SER A 570 9.70 24.98 17.52
C SER A 570 10.07 23.53 17.84
N THR A 571 9.09 22.63 17.90
CA THR A 571 9.27 21.21 18.19
C THR A 571 8.63 20.31 17.14
N TRP A 572 9.18 19.12 16.98
CA TRP A 572 8.71 18.13 16.00
C TRP A 572 7.72 17.14 16.64
N PRO A 573 6.56 16.89 16.01
CA PRO A 573 5.71 15.76 16.38
C PRO A 573 6.50 14.46 16.34
N GLN A 574 6.50 13.71 17.44
CA GLN A 574 7.22 12.44 17.54
C GLN A 574 6.26 11.26 17.40
N PRO A 575 6.68 10.14 16.78
CA PRO A 575 5.86 8.94 16.70
C PRO A 575 5.40 8.47 18.07
N GLY A 576 4.10 8.19 18.22
CA GLY A 576 3.54 7.64 19.46
C GLY A 576 3.50 8.61 20.65
N GLN A 577 3.84 9.90 20.47
CA GLN A 577 3.74 10.94 21.52
C GLN A 577 2.35 11.59 21.62
N GLY A 578 1.37 11.12 20.85
CA GLY A 578 -0.01 11.58 21.00
C GLY A 578 -0.98 10.56 20.47
N ASN A 579 -1.68 9.86 21.35
CA ASN A 579 -3.12 9.92 21.14
C ASN A 579 -3.42 11.42 21.32
N PRO A 580 -3.76 12.23 20.29
CA PRO A 580 -4.28 13.55 20.58
C PRO A 580 -5.39 13.30 21.59
N ASP A 581 -5.34 13.96 22.75
CA ASP A 581 -6.40 13.83 23.74
C ASP A 581 -7.71 13.92 22.95
N PRO A 582 -8.50 12.82 22.88
CA PRO A 582 -9.66 12.85 22.01
C PRO A 582 -10.50 14.03 22.47
N ASP A 583 -11.00 14.82 21.51
CA ASP A 583 -11.83 15.99 21.81
C ASP A 583 -12.72 15.67 23.03
N PRO A 584 -12.56 16.37 24.17
CA PRO A 584 -13.27 16.04 25.40
C PRO A 584 -14.80 16.05 25.20
N GLY A 585 -15.29 16.75 24.17
CA GLY A 585 -16.69 16.81 23.76
C GLY A 585 -17.12 15.78 22.71
N ARG A 586 -16.23 14.91 22.21
CA ARG A 586 -16.57 13.87 21.23
C ARG A 586 -17.24 12.67 21.91
N ASN A 587 -18.42 12.29 21.40
CA ASN A 587 -19.03 11.00 21.75
C ASN A 587 -18.20 9.85 21.14
N LEU A 588 -17.52 9.08 21.99
CA LEU A 588 -16.65 7.96 21.62
C LEU A 588 -17.40 6.74 21.08
N ALA A 589 -18.69 6.61 21.43
CA ALA A 589 -19.53 5.46 21.07
C ALA A 589 -20.26 5.64 19.74
N LYS A 590 -20.40 6.88 19.22
CA LYS A 590 -21.13 7.16 17.98
C LYS A 590 -20.58 6.38 16.79
N GLY A 591 -21.44 5.63 16.11
CA GLY A 591 -21.14 4.80 14.93
C GLY A 591 -20.35 3.52 15.22
N ARG A 592 -20.11 3.18 16.50
CA ARG A 592 -19.32 2.00 16.87
C ARG A 592 -20.14 0.71 16.82
N PRO A 593 -19.51 -0.45 16.56
CA PRO A 593 -20.19 -1.74 16.66
C PRO A 593 -20.73 -1.98 18.07
N ALA A 594 -22.03 -2.27 18.17
CA ALA A 594 -22.70 -2.60 19.42
C ALA A 594 -23.37 -3.98 19.36
N SER A 595 -23.36 -4.69 20.49
CA SER A 595 -24.00 -5.99 20.69
C SER A 595 -24.88 -5.96 21.94
N ALA A 596 -25.81 -6.90 22.06
CA ALA A 596 -26.64 -7.03 23.25
C ALA A 596 -27.00 -8.49 23.52
N THR A 597 -27.46 -8.79 24.74
CA THR A 597 -28.01 -10.12 25.09
C THR A 597 -29.27 -10.47 24.30
N GLY A 598 -29.94 -9.48 23.73
CA GLY A 598 -31.06 -9.64 22.80
C GLY A 598 -31.60 -8.29 22.34
N SER A 599 -32.51 -8.33 21.37
CA SER A 599 -33.30 -7.17 20.94
C SER A 599 -34.72 -7.57 20.54
N GLN A 600 -35.64 -6.61 20.53
CA GLN A 600 -36.99 -6.79 19.98
C GLN A 600 -37.09 -6.20 18.56
N ASP A 601 -37.65 -6.99 17.64
CA ASP A 601 -37.97 -6.58 16.26
C ASP A 601 -36.83 -5.78 15.59
N VAL A 602 -37.12 -4.56 15.12
CA VAL A 602 -36.16 -3.66 14.45
C VAL A 602 -35.33 -2.82 15.42
N TYR A 603 -35.49 -2.98 16.74
CA TYR A 603 -34.82 -2.17 17.78
C TYR A 603 -33.45 -2.76 18.16
N THR A 604 -32.57 -2.88 17.18
CA THR A 604 -31.25 -3.53 17.28
C THR A 604 -30.24 -2.71 18.10
N PRO A 605 -29.20 -3.34 18.68
CA PRO A 605 -28.23 -2.64 19.56
C PRO A 605 -27.49 -1.49 18.91
N GLY A 606 -27.27 -1.52 17.58
CA GLY A 606 -26.62 -0.43 16.84
C GLY A 606 -27.41 0.88 16.86
N LYS A 607 -28.72 0.84 17.14
CA LYS A 607 -29.56 2.04 17.26
C LYS A 607 -29.26 2.90 18.48
N ALA A 608 -28.54 2.37 19.47
CA ALA A 608 -28.15 3.16 20.64
C ALA A 608 -26.86 3.98 20.41
N VAL A 609 -26.30 3.95 19.19
CA VAL A 609 -25.05 4.64 18.83
C VAL A 609 -25.12 5.24 17.42
N ASP A 610 -26.30 5.33 16.82
CA ASP A 610 -26.46 5.78 15.43
C ASP A 610 -26.50 7.32 15.29
N GLY A 611 -26.65 8.03 16.42
CA GLY A 611 -26.75 9.48 16.49
C GLY A 611 -28.15 10.03 16.25
N ASP A 612 -29.19 9.18 16.18
CA ASP A 612 -30.59 9.57 16.02
C ASP A 612 -31.38 9.34 17.32
N ALA A 613 -31.72 10.43 18.01
CA ALA A 613 -32.46 10.35 19.26
C ALA A 613 -33.89 9.78 19.13
N ASN A 614 -34.45 9.61 17.94
CA ASN A 614 -35.78 9.01 17.73
C ASN A 614 -35.73 7.50 17.49
N SER A 615 -34.54 6.99 17.19
CA SER A 615 -34.19 5.58 17.08
C SER A 615 -33.93 5.01 18.49
N TYR A 616 -34.04 3.70 18.69
CA TYR A 616 -33.66 3.07 19.97
C TYR A 616 -33.39 1.57 19.86
N TRP A 617 -32.53 1.09 20.76
CA TRP A 617 -32.42 -0.32 21.13
C TRP A 617 -33.45 -0.66 22.20
N GLU A 618 -34.07 -1.84 22.09
CA GLU A 618 -34.92 -2.44 23.12
C GLU A 618 -34.52 -3.90 23.31
N SER A 619 -34.24 -4.31 24.55
CA SER A 619 -33.89 -5.69 24.91
C SER A 619 -35.10 -6.63 24.87
N ALA A 620 -34.88 -7.94 25.08
CA ALA A 620 -36.00 -8.87 25.24
C ALA A 620 -36.91 -8.50 26.45
N ASN A 621 -38.23 -8.57 26.26
CA ASN A 621 -39.22 -8.25 27.29
C ASN A 621 -39.26 -9.30 28.41
N ASN A 622 -39.43 -8.84 29.65
CA ASN A 622 -39.54 -9.65 30.88
C ASN A 622 -38.32 -10.56 31.14
N ALA A 623 -37.14 -10.19 30.63
CA ALA A 623 -35.94 -11.03 30.65
C ALA A 623 -34.75 -10.37 31.36
N PHE A 624 -34.99 -9.47 32.31
CA PHE A 624 -33.91 -8.83 33.06
C PHE A 624 -33.06 -9.85 33.87
N PRO A 625 -31.74 -9.63 34.01
CA PRO A 625 -30.99 -8.50 33.48
C PRO A 625 -30.65 -8.66 31.99
N GLN A 626 -30.60 -7.55 31.27
CA GLN A 626 -30.23 -7.49 29.85
C GLN A 626 -28.99 -6.60 29.69
N ALA A 627 -28.05 -7.00 28.83
CA ALA A 627 -26.81 -6.28 28.61
C ALA A 627 -26.73 -5.70 27.20
N TRP A 628 -26.21 -4.48 27.10
CA TRP A 628 -25.83 -3.82 25.87
C TRP A 628 -24.33 -3.47 25.96
N THR A 629 -23.56 -3.71 24.90
CA THR A 629 -22.09 -3.56 24.87
C THR A 629 -21.65 -2.85 23.60
N VAL A 630 -20.69 -1.93 23.69
CA VAL A 630 -20.04 -1.26 22.55
C VAL A 630 -18.52 -1.39 22.61
N ASP A 631 -17.88 -1.66 21.47
CA ASP A 631 -16.42 -1.57 21.31
C ASP A 631 -16.03 -0.15 20.88
N LEU A 632 -15.37 0.59 21.76
CA LEU A 632 -14.87 1.94 21.47
C LEU A 632 -13.68 1.93 20.50
N GLY A 633 -13.14 0.76 20.14
CA GLY A 633 -12.03 0.55 19.19
C GLY A 633 -10.64 0.74 19.80
N SER A 634 -10.54 1.45 20.92
CA SER A 634 -9.30 1.65 21.69
C SER A 634 -9.63 1.83 23.18
N SER A 635 -8.63 1.70 24.05
CA SER A 635 -8.83 1.94 25.49
C SER A 635 -8.86 3.44 25.77
N TYR A 636 -9.91 3.91 26.44
CA TYR A 636 -10.13 5.31 26.77
C TYR A 636 -10.34 5.55 28.25
N ALA A 637 -9.85 6.69 28.72
CA ALA A 637 -10.06 7.20 30.06
C ALA A 637 -11.43 7.88 30.20
N VAL A 638 -12.52 7.13 29.99
CA VAL A 638 -13.89 7.67 30.00
C VAL A 638 -14.22 8.27 31.36
N ARG A 639 -14.84 9.47 31.38
CA ARG A 639 -15.22 10.20 32.60
C ARG A 639 -16.72 10.34 32.77
N ARG A 640 -17.48 10.30 31.69
CA ARG A 640 -18.93 10.43 31.73
C ARG A 640 -19.61 9.64 30.63
N LEU A 641 -20.77 9.07 30.96
CA LEU A 641 -21.73 8.58 29.99
C LEU A 641 -22.96 9.47 29.97
N VAL A 642 -23.57 9.61 28.80
CA VAL A 642 -24.90 10.21 28.64
C VAL A 642 -25.81 9.17 28.03
N LEU A 643 -26.79 8.73 28.81
CA LEU A 643 -27.78 7.75 28.40
C LEU A 643 -29.05 8.50 28.02
N LYS A 644 -29.66 8.13 26.91
CA LYS A 644 -30.87 8.80 26.40
C LYS A 644 -31.98 7.81 26.12
N LEU A 645 -33.21 8.30 26.20
CA LEU A 645 -34.41 7.70 25.62
C LEU A 645 -34.99 8.66 24.59
N PRO A 646 -35.86 8.19 23.67
CA PRO A 646 -36.46 9.10 22.71
C PRO A 646 -37.17 10.29 23.37
N PRO A 647 -37.03 11.52 22.83
CA PRO A 647 -37.44 12.73 23.53
C PRO A 647 -38.97 12.93 23.60
N SER A 648 -39.75 12.11 22.89
CA SER A 648 -41.20 12.20 22.88
C SER A 648 -41.81 12.02 24.28
N ALA A 649 -42.74 12.90 24.64
CA ALA A 649 -43.48 12.83 25.90
C ALA A 649 -44.25 11.51 26.08
N ALA A 650 -44.55 10.78 25.00
CA ALA A 650 -45.18 9.47 25.03
C ALA A 650 -44.35 8.41 25.77
N TRP A 651 -43.04 8.61 25.92
CA TRP A 651 -42.20 7.73 26.73
C TRP A 651 -42.45 7.90 28.23
N GLY A 652 -42.98 9.03 28.69
CA GLY A 652 -43.23 9.28 30.10
C GLY A 652 -41.98 9.20 30.99
N ALA A 653 -42.10 9.64 32.24
CA ALA A 653 -41.01 9.55 33.19
C ALA A 653 -40.82 8.10 33.67
N ARG A 654 -39.59 7.61 33.65
CA ARG A 654 -39.25 6.23 34.04
C ARG A 654 -37.85 6.13 34.64
N THR A 655 -37.60 5.09 35.40
CA THR A 655 -36.28 4.80 35.98
C THR A 655 -35.80 3.45 35.49
N GLN A 656 -34.59 3.41 34.92
CA GLN A 656 -33.88 2.17 34.61
C GLN A 656 -32.79 1.92 35.65
N THR A 657 -32.73 0.71 36.21
CA THR A 657 -31.67 0.29 37.13
C THR A 657 -30.52 -0.31 36.33
N ILE A 658 -29.36 0.34 36.36
CA ILE A 658 -28.23 0.08 35.47
C ILE A 658 -26.95 -0.15 36.29
N THR A 659 -26.17 -1.15 35.87
CA THR A 659 -24.77 -1.36 36.29
C THR A 659 -23.85 -1.08 35.10
N VAL A 660 -22.78 -0.31 35.32
CA VAL A 660 -21.77 -0.01 34.27
C VAL A 660 -20.57 -0.94 34.45
N LEU A 661 -20.22 -1.64 33.38
CA LEU A 661 -19.13 -2.61 33.31
C LEU A 661 -18.12 -2.15 32.23
N GLY A 662 -16.83 -2.40 32.46
CA GLY A 662 -15.75 -2.06 31.55
C GLY A 662 -14.79 -3.23 31.33
N SER A 663 -14.21 -3.31 30.13
CA SER A 663 -13.18 -4.29 29.77
C SER A 663 -12.19 -3.67 28.77
N THR A 664 -10.95 -4.16 28.76
CA THR A 664 -9.94 -3.83 27.74
C THR A 664 -9.81 -4.88 26.64
N ASP A 665 -10.27 -6.12 26.90
CA ASP A 665 -10.10 -7.29 26.01
C ASP A 665 -11.43 -7.85 25.47
N GLY A 666 -12.57 -7.36 25.97
CA GLY A 666 -13.91 -7.74 25.51
C GLY A 666 -14.45 -9.03 26.13
N SER A 667 -13.69 -9.67 27.03
CA SER A 667 -14.02 -10.93 27.70
C SER A 667 -14.06 -10.81 29.23
N ALA A 668 -13.07 -10.15 29.85
CA ALA A 668 -13.00 -9.92 31.29
C ALA A 668 -13.60 -8.55 31.64
N TYR A 669 -14.79 -8.55 32.26
CA TYR A 669 -15.49 -7.33 32.66
C TYR A 669 -15.39 -7.08 34.16
N SER A 670 -15.07 -5.84 34.53
CA SER A 670 -15.13 -5.35 35.91
C SER A 670 -16.24 -4.31 36.07
N THR A 671 -16.82 -4.23 37.26
CA THR A 671 -17.81 -3.18 37.59
C THR A 671 -17.10 -1.83 37.71
N VAL A 672 -17.53 -0.86 36.90
CA VAL A 672 -17.05 0.53 36.91
C VAL A 672 -17.95 1.40 37.78
N VAL A 673 -19.27 1.24 37.64
CA VAL A 673 -20.28 1.88 38.49
C VAL A 673 -21.27 0.82 38.94
N GLY A 674 -21.48 0.72 40.26
CA GLY A 674 -22.41 -0.23 40.87
C GLY A 674 -23.86 -0.01 40.43
N SER A 675 -24.70 -1.01 40.68
CA SER A 675 -26.11 -0.96 40.30
C SER A 675 -26.85 0.22 40.95
N GLN A 676 -27.46 1.08 40.13
CA GLN A 676 -28.28 2.19 40.61
C GLN A 676 -29.36 2.60 39.61
N GLY A 677 -30.41 3.26 40.11
CA GLY A 677 -31.52 3.75 39.30
C GLY A 677 -31.23 5.10 38.64
N TYR A 678 -31.38 5.18 37.32
CA TYR A 678 -31.29 6.42 36.54
C TYR A 678 -32.67 6.82 36.03
N ARG A 679 -33.10 8.03 36.41
CA ARG A 679 -34.39 8.57 36.01
C ARG A 679 -34.27 9.29 34.66
N PHE A 680 -35.15 8.94 33.74
CA PHE A 680 -35.37 9.58 32.46
C PHE A 680 -36.72 10.30 32.53
N ASP A 681 -36.75 11.58 32.20
CA ASP A 681 -37.96 12.39 32.20
C ASP A 681 -38.02 13.23 30.92
N PRO A 682 -39.10 13.13 30.12
CA PRO A 682 -39.26 13.96 28.94
C PRO A 682 -39.19 15.47 29.26
N ALA A 683 -39.60 15.89 30.46
CA ALA A 683 -39.52 17.29 30.89
C ALA A 683 -38.08 17.81 31.00
N THR A 684 -37.10 16.92 31.16
CA THR A 684 -35.66 17.25 31.21
C THR A 684 -34.90 16.61 30.04
N GLY A 685 -35.58 16.31 28.93
CA GLY A 685 -34.98 15.81 27.70
C GLY A 685 -34.65 14.32 27.69
N ASN A 686 -35.27 13.52 28.55
CA ASN A 686 -35.12 12.05 28.58
C ASN A 686 -33.65 11.59 28.60
N THR A 687 -32.84 12.28 29.39
CA THR A 687 -31.40 12.07 29.47
C THR A 687 -30.99 11.80 30.91
N ALA A 688 -30.09 10.86 31.11
CA ALA A 688 -29.43 10.59 32.38
C ALA A 688 -27.91 10.61 32.20
N THR A 689 -27.21 11.29 33.11
CA THR A 689 -25.75 11.36 33.11
C THR A 689 -25.17 10.41 34.14
N VAL A 690 -24.13 9.67 33.75
CA VAL A 690 -23.37 8.79 34.63
C VAL A 690 -21.93 9.27 34.73
N SER A 691 -21.49 9.72 35.89
CA SER A 691 -20.07 10.01 36.14
C SER A 691 -19.30 8.72 36.42
N LEU A 692 -18.13 8.58 35.79
CA LEU A 692 -17.24 7.43 35.94
C LEU A 692 -16.06 7.81 36.85
N PRO A 693 -15.54 6.88 37.67
CA PRO A 693 -14.33 7.12 38.46
C PRO A 693 -13.15 7.56 37.59
N SER A 694 -12.29 8.46 38.11
CA SER A 694 -11.13 9.00 37.39
C SER A 694 -10.10 7.95 36.95
N GLY A 695 -10.06 6.78 37.61
CA GLY A 695 -9.23 5.64 37.23
C GLY A 695 -9.81 4.74 36.15
N THR A 696 -10.99 5.06 35.59
CA THR A 696 -11.64 4.21 34.58
C THR A 696 -10.87 4.28 33.27
N ASN A 697 -10.42 3.12 32.79
CA ASN A 697 -9.85 2.93 31.46
C ASN A 697 -10.52 1.71 30.82
N LEU A 698 -11.24 1.88 29.71
CA LEU A 698 -11.97 0.79 29.05
C LEU A 698 -11.97 0.94 27.53
N ARG A 699 -11.96 -0.20 26.83
CA ARG A 699 -12.23 -0.30 25.39
C ARG A 699 -13.66 -0.76 25.13
N TYR A 700 -14.14 -1.71 25.91
CA TYR A 700 -15.48 -2.25 25.83
C TYR A 700 -16.30 -1.70 26.99
N LEU A 701 -17.37 -0.97 26.66
CA LEU A 701 -18.35 -0.47 27.62
C LEU A 701 -19.55 -1.39 27.59
N ARG A 702 -19.99 -1.89 28.75
CA ARG A 702 -21.21 -2.71 28.89
C ARG A 702 -22.15 -2.10 29.93
N LEU A 703 -23.41 -1.93 29.56
CA LEU A 703 -24.50 -1.56 30.46
C LEU A 703 -25.34 -2.79 30.74
N SER A 704 -25.53 -3.13 32.02
CA SER A 704 -26.45 -4.19 32.45
C SER A 704 -27.68 -3.56 33.11
N VAL A 705 -28.84 -3.73 32.48
CA VAL A 705 -30.12 -3.20 32.96
C VAL A 705 -30.88 -4.29 33.70
N SER A 706 -31.23 -4.08 34.97
CA SER A 706 -31.92 -5.05 35.82
C SER A 706 -33.38 -4.72 36.12
N ALA A 707 -33.81 -3.48 35.88
CA ALA A 707 -35.21 -3.07 36.01
C ALA A 707 -35.49 -1.82 35.17
N ASN A 708 -36.74 -1.63 34.75
CA ASN A 708 -37.24 -0.40 34.12
C ASN A 708 -38.70 -0.19 34.55
N THR A 709 -39.02 0.98 35.12
CA THR A 709 -40.38 1.25 35.65
C THR A 709 -41.40 1.59 34.58
N GLY A 710 -40.96 1.95 33.36
CA GLY A 710 -41.84 2.36 32.26
C GLY A 710 -42.12 1.26 31.23
N TRP A 711 -41.31 0.21 31.19
CA TRP A 711 -41.43 -0.89 30.22
C TRP A 711 -40.68 -2.14 30.72
N PRO A 712 -41.09 -3.38 30.40
CA PRO A 712 -40.41 -4.59 30.87
C PRO A 712 -39.14 -4.95 30.07
N ALA A 713 -38.40 -3.98 29.55
CA ALA A 713 -37.12 -4.17 28.83
C ALA A 713 -36.15 -3.00 29.07
N GLY A 714 -34.86 -3.24 28.81
CA GLY A 714 -33.83 -2.21 28.76
C GLY A 714 -33.92 -1.46 27.44
N GLN A 715 -33.83 -0.13 27.49
CA GLN A 715 -34.01 0.73 26.32
C GLN A 715 -32.99 1.87 26.31
N PHE A 716 -32.41 2.16 25.15
CA PHE A 716 -31.57 3.34 24.94
C PHE A 716 -31.75 3.88 23.51
N SER A 717 -32.03 5.18 23.38
CA SER A 717 -31.92 5.85 22.07
C SER A 717 -30.50 6.23 21.74
N GLU A 718 -29.72 6.63 22.74
CA GLU A 718 -28.29 6.89 22.60
C GLU A 718 -27.56 6.50 23.89
N VAL A 719 -26.37 5.95 23.72
CA VAL A 719 -25.36 5.75 24.77
C VAL A 719 -24.11 6.48 24.32
N GLU A 720 -23.86 7.62 24.93
CA GLU A 720 -22.72 8.46 24.61
C GLU A 720 -21.62 8.29 25.66
N ALA A 721 -20.35 8.30 25.25
CA ALA A 721 -19.20 8.20 26.15
C ALA A 721 -18.21 9.34 25.90
N TYR A 722 -17.76 10.01 26.97
CA TYR A 722 -16.94 11.21 26.91
C TYR A 722 -15.73 11.16 27.85
N LEU A 723 -14.68 11.89 27.49
CA LEU A 723 -13.46 12.04 28.30
C LEU A 723 -13.53 13.17 29.32
N ALA A 724 -14.51 14.07 29.21
CA ALA A 724 -14.78 15.09 30.21
C ALA A 724 -15.89 14.64 31.17
N SER A 725 -15.74 15.06 32.44
CA SER A 725 -16.65 14.77 33.55
C SER A 725 -18.06 15.32 33.37
#